data_AF-T1JT22-F1
#
_entry.id   AF-T1JT22-F1
#
_cell.length_a   1.000
_cell.length_b   1.000
_cell.length_c   1.000
_cell.angle_alpha   90.00
_cell.angle_beta   90.00
_cell.angle_gamma   90.00
#
_symmetry.space_group_name_H-M   'P 1'
#
loop_
_entity.id
_entity.type
_entity.pdbx_description
1 polymer ?
#
loop_
_entity_poly.entity_id
_entity_poly.type
_entity_poly.pdbx_seq_one_letter_code
_entity_poly.pdbx_strand_id
1 'polypeptide(L)'
;MSFLRDFVGSFRKKDVSDYPFNVVVEVKNDDYKIHHVYQREDCLVLYGSPDSSRFEIVLQKAMPSKGIEVDYSLCRFQNQGEADKVFHAMVKNQLPNLCNNFPDLVNAYSLQELVNYVRSNPEQTLAHICAYFGYLDCLKGIIASQPSLKDAVDPITQYTPLHLAVKGCRLPVIQYLVSCGADLSKTDARGWNIFHFAATTTREIISALLTSTIASSLSTSLSSGSNATLQSQGSLSSSSEDSTSSQSDHRMLIIKLINARSNDTNSPLYLACAADKPECIKELLKNGADVNGASLETIDVEKSSEHSLCNVIEQLDPKVMKMGGTALHWAKSPQCMEALIEMGCNINAKNFQGETVFHCTVAKKNLACIVTLLSHGADVNATGPNGETPLHIAVRTGDVTIVQALVVFGADLNTCNNSGETPRHIIATNKRISNQELILYILDTVGAKRCRKAHNLSCTDGCAINATFNGIPPETSPLSRIVSIHDVHYRDVLEEAVKRKKKKEMQINFDDPPENEIKLLCLDGGGIKGLILVQMLAILEDMTKRRTYDTFNWIAGTSTGGLLAISLALGNTAAQCRQLYFRLKDKVFLGPRPYDSEPLEKFVQKEFGVDTKISDIANPRLMITATKSDTFPAELFLFRNYPSANEIIMSTEPDSSRPPTPAGSDTLLWMAARSSGAAPTYFRPCGPYLDGGLISNNPTLDALTEISQINASYAHIGHPERTLKPTVVVSCGTGAIPTKSISILDVHRPATLVGVAKMAFMAPALGELLVDQATQSNGQVVERAKAWCHGIHLPFFRLNPPISENINLDETNNVKLINMLWETTVYMYNRKDELQELIYLLS
;
A
#
# COMPACT_ATOMS: atom_id res chain seq x y z
N MET A 1 -60.53 35.65 2.68
CA MET A 1 -61.16 34.41 2.17
C MET A 1 -60.16 33.27 1.95
N SER A 2 -58.89 33.50 1.54
CA SER A 2 -57.88 32.43 1.45
C SER A 2 -57.44 31.89 2.81
N PHE A 3 -57.19 32.78 3.79
CA PHE A 3 -56.70 32.39 5.12
C PHE A 3 -57.71 31.53 5.92
N LEU A 4 -59.02 31.76 5.74
CA LEU A 4 -60.07 30.93 6.34
C LEU A 4 -60.23 29.58 5.64
N ARG A 5 -59.87 29.48 4.34
CA ARG A 5 -59.85 28.21 3.61
C ARG A 5 -58.67 27.34 4.06
N ASP A 6 -57.53 27.95 4.35
CA ASP A 6 -56.35 27.25 4.87
C ASP A 6 -56.50 26.90 6.36
N PHE A 7 -57.15 27.76 7.16
CA PHE A 7 -57.45 27.49 8.58
C PHE A 7 -58.52 26.42 8.77
N VAL A 8 -59.58 26.41 7.94
CA VAL A 8 -60.59 25.32 7.93
C VAL A 8 -60.05 24.06 7.24
N GLY A 9 -59.10 24.19 6.32
CA GLY A 9 -58.34 23.06 5.75
C GLY A 9 -57.48 22.32 6.78
N SER A 10 -57.01 23.01 7.82
CA SER A 10 -56.28 22.41 8.97
C SER A 10 -57.16 21.55 9.88
N PHE A 11 -58.49 21.75 9.85
CA PHE A 11 -59.47 20.95 10.59
C PHE A 11 -60.17 19.87 9.73
N ARG A 12 -59.85 19.79 8.43
CA ARG A 12 -60.28 18.66 7.62
C ARG A 12 -59.48 17.45 8.09
N LYS A 13 -60.15 16.43 8.66
CA LYS A 13 -59.54 15.10 8.83
C LYS A 13 -58.93 14.75 7.46
N LYS A 14 -57.61 14.59 7.39
CA LYS A 14 -56.96 14.13 6.17
C LYS A 14 -57.66 12.84 5.78
N ASP A 15 -58.21 12.83 4.58
CA ASP A 15 -58.88 11.64 4.08
C ASP A 15 -57.79 10.63 3.71
N VAL A 16 -58.05 9.34 3.88
CA VAL A 16 -57.06 8.26 3.67
C VAL A 16 -56.46 8.31 2.25
N SER A 17 -57.13 9.00 1.31
CA SER A 17 -56.69 9.30 -0.05
C SER A 17 -55.52 10.28 -0.18
N ASP A 18 -55.17 11.04 0.85
CA ASP A 18 -54.15 12.10 0.78
C ASP A 18 -52.72 11.58 0.95
N TYR A 19 -52.56 10.29 1.28
CA TYR A 19 -51.27 9.66 1.53
C TYR A 19 -50.88 8.68 0.40
N PRO A 20 -49.57 8.59 0.06
CA PRO A 20 -49.12 7.67 -0.98
C PRO A 20 -49.44 6.20 -0.64
N PHE A 21 -49.72 5.39 -1.66
CA PHE A 21 -50.12 3.98 -1.51
C PHE A 21 -49.13 3.10 -0.72
N ASN A 22 -47.84 3.47 -0.71
CA ASN A 22 -46.75 2.69 -0.13
C ASN A 22 -46.10 3.37 1.08
N VAL A 23 -46.78 4.33 1.72
CA VAL A 23 -46.22 5.06 2.87
C VAL A 23 -46.96 4.71 4.16
N VAL A 24 -46.19 4.28 5.16
CA VAL A 24 -46.62 4.06 6.53
C VAL A 24 -46.91 5.40 7.18
N VAL A 25 -48.10 5.55 7.74
CA VAL A 25 -48.53 6.80 8.37
C VAL A 25 -49.22 6.54 9.68
N GLU A 26 -49.06 7.47 10.61
CA GLU A 26 -49.79 7.48 11.88
C GLU A 26 -51.25 7.84 11.63
N VAL A 27 -52.14 7.03 12.18
CA VAL A 27 -53.59 7.15 12.04
C VAL A 27 -54.24 7.04 13.42
N LYS A 28 -55.45 7.59 13.54
CA LYS A 28 -56.23 7.50 14.79
C LYS A 28 -57.24 6.37 14.68
N ASN A 29 -57.45 5.64 15.76
CA ASN A 29 -58.44 4.57 15.82
C ASN A 29 -59.85 5.04 15.40
N ASP A 30 -60.21 6.27 15.76
CA ASP A 30 -61.47 6.94 15.39
C ASP A 30 -61.70 7.05 13.87
N ASP A 31 -60.66 7.00 13.05
CA ASP A 31 -60.78 7.12 11.58
C ASP A 31 -61.34 5.83 10.95
N TYR A 32 -61.29 4.70 11.67
CA TYR A 32 -61.70 3.39 11.17
C TYR A 32 -63.09 2.93 11.65
N LYS A 33 -63.82 3.72 12.45
CA LYS A 33 -65.14 3.35 13.01
C LYS A 33 -66.22 3.04 11.98
N ILE A 34 -66.13 3.64 10.79
CA ILE A 34 -67.09 3.46 9.69
C ILE A 34 -66.62 2.44 8.64
N HIS A 35 -65.41 1.89 8.78
CA HIS A 35 -64.81 0.95 7.83
C HIS A 35 -65.20 -0.50 8.17
N HIS A 36 -65.34 -1.34 7.15
CA HIS A 36 -65.60 -2.76 7.34
C HIS A 36 -64.31 -3.51 7.68
N VAL A 37 -64.32 -4.33 8.74
CA VAL A 37 -63.21 -5.24 9.05
C VAL A 37 -63.37 -6.48 8.20
N TYR A 38 -62.42 -6.71 7.28
CA TYR A 38 -62.39 -7.89 6.43
C TYR A 38 -61.67 -9.05 7.11
N GLN A 39 -60.50 -8.78 7.69
CA GLN A 39 -59.69 -9.75 8.42
C GLN A 39 -59.00 -9.08 9.62
N ARG A 40 -58.78 -9.85 10.69
CA ARG A 40 -58.09 -9.38 11.91
C ARG A 40 -57.28 -10.51 12.52
N GLU A 41 -56.01 -10.23 12.76
CA GLU A 41 -55.06 -11.14 13.39
C GLU A 41 -54.24 -10.35 14.43
N ASP A 42 -54.54 -10.57 15.71
CA ASP A 42 -53.99 -9.83 16.85
C ASP A 42 -54.10 -8.30 16.68
N CYS A 43 -52.95 -7.62 16.55
CA CYS A 43 -52.83 -6.18 16.35
C CYS A 43 -52.82 -5.76 14.87
N LEU A 44 -53.02 -6.67 13.90
CA LEU A 44 -53.08 -6.34 12.47
C LEU A 44 -54.50 -6.49 11.93
N VAL A 45 -55.03 -5.46 11.27
CA VAL A 45 -56.40 -5.43 10.76
C VAL A 45 -56.43 -5.01 9.30
N LEU A 46 -57.16 -5.76 8.47
CA LEU A 46 -57.48 -5.39 7.09
C LEU A 46 -58.86 -4.72 7.07
N TYR A 47 -58.86 -3.42 6.80
CA TYR A 47 -60.05 -2.61 6.62
C TYR A 47 -60.43 -2.50 5.15
N GLY A 48 -61.73 -2.41 4.87
CA GLY A 48 -62.27 -1.96 3.59
C GLY A 48 -63.11 -0.71 3.76
N SER A 49 -63.06 0.18 2.77
CA SER A 49 -63.90 1.38 2.73
C SER A 49 -65.40 1.01 2.72
N PRO A 50 -66.30 1.91 3.16
CA PRO A 50 -67.75 1.63 3.19
C PRO A 50 -68.35 1.22 1.84
N ASP A 51 -67.77 1.71 0.74
CA ASP A 51 -68.13 1.37 -0.64
C ASP A 51 -67.38 0.12 -1.18
N SER A 52 -66.55 -0.51 -0.35
CA SER A 52 -65.72 -1.69 -0.67
C SER A 52 -64.79 -1.51 -1.89
N SER A 53 -64.45 -0.26 -2.22
CA SER A 53 -63.59 0.08 -3.37
C SER A 53 -62.10 0.17 -3.01
N ARG A 54 -61.76 0.26 -1.72
CA ARG A 54 -60.39 0.40 -1.22
C ARG A 54 -60.16 -0.43 0.04
N PHE A 55 -58.93 -0.88 0.20
CA PHE A 55 -58.52 -1.74 1.31
C PHE A 55 -57.27 -1.17 1.97
N GLU A 56 -57.17 -1.27 3.29
CA GLU A 56 -56.07 -0.73 4.07
C GLU A 56 -55.67 -1.68 5.20
N ILE A 57 -54.38 -1.98 5.32
CA ILE A 57 -53.84 -2.79 6.41
C ILE A 57 -53.34 -1.85 7.51
N VAL A 58 -53.86 -1.99 8.71
CA VAL A 58 -53.57 -1.14 9.87
C VAL A 58 -53.02 -1.98 11.01
N LEU A 59 -51.89 -1.55 11.57
CA LEU A 59 -51.35 -2.06 12.81
C LEU A 59 -51.94 -1.27 13.98
N GLN A 60 -52.81 -1.91 14.74
CA GLN A 60 -53.49 -1.38 15.92
C GLN A 60 -52.77 -1.81 17.19
N LYS A 61 -51.95 -0.92 17.75
CA LYS A 61 -51.19 -1.27 18.96
C LYS A 61 -51.51 -0.30 20.09
N ALA A 62 -52.09 -0.85 21.16
CA ALA A 62 -52.07 -0.20 22.46
C ALA A 62 -50.63 -0.26 22.99
N MET A 63 -49.93 0.87 23.03
CA MET A 63 -48.59 0.99 23.63
C MET A 63 -48.75 1.41 25.10
N PRO A 64 -48.69 0.50 26.08
CA PRO A 64 -49.02 0.83 27.47
C PRO A 64 -47.98 1.76 28.12
N SER A 65 -46.77 1.81 27.57
CA SER A 65 -45.61 2.50 28.18
C SER A 65 -45.51 4.00 27.85
N LYS A 66 -46.31 4.53 26.91
CA LYS A 66 -46.24 5.96 26.49
C LYS A 66 -47.57 6.72 26.57
N GLY A 67 -48.67 6.08 26.94
CA GLY A 67 -49.98 6.73 27.14
C GLY A 67 -50.62 7.33 25.88
N ILE A 68 -50.13 6.97 24.68
CA ILE A 68 -50.70 7.38 23.39
C ILE A 68 -50.99 6.12 22.57
N GLU A 69 -52.25 5.90 22.23
CA GLU A 69 -52.69 4.94 21.22
C GLU A 69 -52.42 5.54 19.84
N VAL A 70 -51.31 5.17 19.22
CA VAL A 70 -51.02 5.53 17.83
C VAL A 70 -51.10 4.26 16.99
N ASP A 71 -52.09 4.23 16.10
CA ASP A 71 -52.22 3.17 15.10
C ASP A 71 -51.39 3.56 13.87
N TYR A 72 -50.91 2.56 13.14
CA TYR A 72 -50.12 2.79 11.92
C TYR A 72 -50.83 2.15 10.73
N SER A 73 -51.23 2.97 9.76
CA SER A 73 -51.62 2.45 8.46
C SER A 73 -50.36 2.02 7.70
N LEU A 74 -50.29 0.74 7.33
CA LEU A 74 -49.11 0.12 6.74
C LEU A 74 -49.12 0.13 5.21
N CYS A 75 -50.25 -0.25 4.60
CA CYS A 75 -50.39 -0.43 3.15
C CYS A 75 -51.82 -0.18 2.68
N ARG A 76 -51.98 0.38 1.47
CA ARG A 76 -53.28 0.69 0.85
C ARG A 76 -53.41 0.03 -0.52
N PHE A 77 -54.58 -0.49 -0.85
CA PHE A 77 -54.86 -1.23 -2.08
C PHE A 77 -56.20 -0.81 -2.70
N GLN A 78 -56.30 -0.93 -4.02
CA GLN A 78 -57.56 -0.80 -4.77
C GLN A 78 -58.17 -2.17 -5.10
N ASN A 79 -57.41 -3.25 -4.91
CA ASN A 79 -57.83 -4.62 -5.20
C ASN A 79 -57.76 -5.47 -3.92
N GLN A 80 -58.89 -6.07 -3.56
CA GLN A 80 -59.00 -6.94 -2.38
C GLN A 80 -58.01 -8.11 -2.43
N GLY A 81 -57.84 -8.76 -3.58
CA GLY A 81 -56.99 -9.93 -3.71
C GLY A 81 -55.49 -9.62 -3.51
N GLU A 82 -55.05 -8.40 -3.80
CA GLU A 82 -53.69 -7.96 -3.47
C GLU A 82 -53.55 -7.65 -1.98
N ALA A 83 -54.55 -6.98 -1.39
CA ALA A 83 -54.60 -6.67 0.03
C ALA A 83 -54.58 -7.96 0.88
N ASP A 84 -55.37 -8.95 0.50
CA ASP A 84 -55.42 -10.26 1.14
C ASP A 84 -54.05 -10.94 1.08
N LYS A 85 -53.39 -10.97 -0.09
CA LYS A 85 -52.05 -11.57 -0.22
C LYS A 85 -51.03 -10.93 0.72
N VAL A 86 -51.00 -9.59 0.79
CA VAL A 86 -50.06 -8.87 1.65
C VAL A 86 -50.40 -9.04 3.13
N PHE A 87 -51.69 -9.01 3.49
CA PHE A 87 -52.15 -9.24 4.86
C PHE A 87 -51.75 -10.65 5.34
N HIS A 88 -52.04 -11.68 4.55
CA HIS A 88 -51.64 -13.06 4.87
C HIS A 88 -50.12 -13.21 4.97
N ALA A 89 -49.34 -12.53 4.13
CA ALA A 89 -47.87 -12.55 4.24
C ALA A 89 -47.38 -11.91 5.55
N MET A 90 -47.94 -10.77 5.96
CA MET A 90 -47.60 -10.11 7.22
C MET A 90 -47.96 -10.96 8.45
N VAL A 91 -49.11 -11.62 8.41
CA VAL A 91 -49.56 -12.55 9.47
C VAL A 91 -48.68 -13.80 9.52
N LYS A 92 -48.44 -14.45 8.38
CA LYS A 92 -47.56 -15.63 8.26
C LYS A 92 -46.17 -15.35 8.82
N ASN A 93 -45.65 -14.14 8.57
CA ASN A 93 -44.34 -13.71 9.03
C ASN A 93 -44.36 -13.16 10.46
N GLN A 94 -45.47 -13.31 11.18
CA GLN A 94 -45.64 -12.91 12.57
C GLN A 94 -45.25 -11.45 12.85
N LEU A 95 -45.55 -10.55 11.91
CA LEU A 95 -45.35 -9.11 12.08
C LEU A 95 -45.99 -8.57 13.38
N PRO A 96 -47.22 -9.00 13.77
CA PRO A 96 -47.81 -8.64 15.07
C PRO A 96 -46.91 -8.99 16.27
N ASN A 97 -46.44 -10.24 16.33
CA ASN A 97 -45.58 -10.71 17.42
C ASN A 97 -44.25 -9.97 17.46
N LEU A 98 -43.66 -9.68 16.29
CA LEU A 98 -42.41 -8.92 16.19
C LEU A 98 -42.60 -7.49 16.72
N CYS A 99 -43.68 -6.81 16.32
CA CYS A 99 -44.00 -5.47 16.81
C CYS A 99 -44.29 -5.48 18.31
N ASN A 100 -44.97 -6.50 18.83
CA ASN A 100 -45.28 -6.65 20.26
C ASN A 100 -44.00 -6.82 21.11
N ASN A 101 -43.07 -7.65 20.66
CA ASN A 101 -41.82 -7.92 21.37
C ASN A 101 -40.77 -6.80 21.22
N PHE A 102 -40.83 -5.99 20.16
CA PHE A 102 -39.89 -4.89 19.90
C PHE A 102 -40.63 -3.56 19.72
N PRO A 103 -41.00 -2.88 20.82
CA PRO A 103 -41.77 -1.64 20.77
C PRO A 103 -41.06 -0.52 20.00
N ASP A 104 -39.73 -0.54 19.91
CA ASP A 104 -38.96 0.46 19.15
C ASP A 104 -39.17 0.37 17.64
N LEU A 105 -39.62 -0.78 17.11
CA LEU A 105 -39.96 -0.94 15.69
C LEU A 105 -41.24 -0.18 15.30
N VAL A 106 -42.07 0.18 16.27
CA VAL A 106 -43.42 0.71 16.07
C VAL A 106 -43.39 2.22 15.83
N ASN A 107 -42.44 2.68 15.01
CA ASN A 107 -42.43 4.05 14.47
C ASN A 107 -42.57 3.99 12.95
N ALA A 108 -43.09 5.06 12.35
CA ALA A 108 -43.42 5.07 10.93
C ALA A 108 -42.22 4.70 10.01
N TYR A 109 -41.00 5.13 10.35
CA TYR A 109 -39.80 4.85 9.56
C TYR A 109 -39.40 3.37 9.62
N SER A 110 -39.32 2.80 10.82
CA SER A 110 -38.88 1.42 11.02
C SER A 110 -39.91 0.42 10.48
N LEU A 111 -41.20 0.71 10.68
CA LEU A 111 -42.29 -0.05 10.07
C LEU A 111 -42.25 0.04 8.54
N GLN A 112 -41.91 1.20 7.97
CA GLN A 112 -41.82 1.34 6.51
C GLN A 112 -40.79 0.40 5.89
N GLU A 113 -39.58 0.35 6.45
CA GLU A 113 -38.53 -0.56 5.96
C GLU A 113 -38.95 -2.02 6.08
N LEU A 114 -39.52 -2.39 7.24
CA LEU A 114 -39.97 -3.74 7.53
C LEU A 114 -41.12 -4.19 6.63
N VAL A 115 -42.15 -3.35 6.46
CA VAL A 115 -43.31 -3.62 5.58
C VAL A 115 -42.87 -3.75 4.13
N ASN A 116 -41.98 -2.87 3.66
CA ASN A 116 -41.44 -2.96 2.30
C ASN A 116 -40.67 -4.27 2.08
N TYR A 117 -39.89 -4.69 3.08
CA TYR A 117 -39.14 -5.94 3.04
C TYR A 117 -40.03 -7.17 3.01
N VAL A 118 -41.00 -7.26 3.94
CA VAL A 118 -41.95 -8.37 4.03
C VAL A 118 -42.78 -8.50 2.75
N ARG A 119 -43.23 -7.37 2.20
CA ARG A 119 -43.98 -7.36 0.94
C ARG A 119 -43.16 -7.89 -0.24
N SER A 120 -41.87 -7.61 -0.26
CA SER A 120 -40.96 -8.06 -1.32
C SER A 120 -40.52 -9.51 -1.13
N ASN A 121 -40.65 -10.07 0.07
CA ASN A 121 -40.18 -11.42 0.43
C ASN A 121 -41.25 -12.19 1.24
N PRO A 122 -42.44 -12.45 0.68
CA PRO A 122 -43.58 -12.99 1.43
C PRO A 122 -43.39 -14.43 1.92
N GLU A 123 -42.45 -15.18 1.35
CA GLU A 123 -42.17 -16.59 1.70
C GLU A 123 -41.12 -16.76 2.82
N GLN A 124 -40.43 -15.69 3.22
CA GLN A 124 -39.39 -15.74 4.24
C GLN A 124 -39.96 -15.79 5.65
N THR A 125 -39.50 -16.75 6.47
CA THR A 125 -39.94 -16.90 7.86
C THR A 125 -39.51 -15.72 8.76
N LEU A 126 -40.09 -15.62 9.96
CA LEU A 126 -39.68 -14.61 10.95
C LEU A 126 -38.17 -14.67 11.27
N ALA A 127 -37.55 -15.87 11.27
CA ALA A 127 -36.11 -16.03 11.48
C ALA A 127 -35.27 -15.31 10.40
N HIS A 128 -35.71 -15.34 9.14
CA HIS A 128 -35.06 -14.63 8.03
C HIS A 128 -35.11 -13.11 8.22
N ILE A 129 -36.29 -12.60 8.60
CA ILE A 129 -36.52 -11.17 8.83
C ILE A 129 -35.67 -10.68 10.00
N CYS A 130 -35.72 -11.37 11.14
CA CYS A 130 -34.90 -11.04 12.30
C CYS A 130 -33.40 -11.07 11.97
N ALA A 131 -32.97 -12.03 11.17
CA ALA A 131 -31.57 -12.15 10.78
C ALA A 131 -31.11 -11.00 9.87
N TYR A 132 -31.93 -10.58 8.89
CA TYR A 132 -31.63 -9.47 8.00
C TYR A 132 -31.56 -8.12 8.74
N PHE A 133 -32.55 -7.84 9.59
CA PHE A 133 -32.62 -6.57 10.32
C PHE A 133 -31.72 -6.52 11.57
N GLY A 134 -31.25 -7.66 12.06
CA GLY A 134 -30.38 -7.73 13.23
C GLY A 134 -31.11 -7.83 14.57
N TYR A 135 -32.37 -8.30 14.58
CA TYR A 135 -33.19 -8.46 15.80
C TYR A 135 -32.77 -9.71 16.58
N LEU A 136 -31.60 -9.64 17.21
CA LEU A 136 -30.93 -10.76 17.86
C LEU A 136 -31.78 -11.44 18.94
N ASP A 137 -32.41 -10.67 19.83
CA ASP A 137 -33.17 -11.25 20.94
C ASP A 137 -34.43 -11.98 20.47
N CYS A 138 -35.06 -11.49 19.40
CA CYS A 138 -36.19 -12.17 18.75
C CYS A 138 -35.72 -13.50 18.18
N LEU A 139 -34.62 -13.46 17.44
CA LEU A 139 -34.06 -14.62 16.80
C LEU A 139 -33.66 -15.69 17.83
N LYS A 140 -33.11 -15.28 18.97
CA LYS A 140 -32.83 -16.18 20.11
C LYS A 140 -34.07 -16.88 20.60
N GLY A 141 -35.16 -16.14 20.84
CA GLY A 141 -36.42 -16.72 21.28
C GLY A 141 -37.03 -17.69 20.25
N ILE A 142 -36.96 -17.34 18.97
CA ILE A 142 -37.46 -18.17 17.86
C ILE A 142 -36.66 -19.46 17.75
N ILE A 143 -35.33 -19.39 17.74
CA ILE A 143 -34.46 -20.57 17.61
C ILE A 143 -34.54 -21.45 18.86
N ALA A 144 -34.64 -20.87 20.05
CA ALA A 144 -34.88 -21.64 21.28
C ALA A 144 -36.20 -22.41 21.24
N SER A 145 -37.25 -21.82 20.65
CA SER A 145 -38.58 -22.45 20.53
C SER A 145 -38.64 -23.47 19.39
N GLN A 146 -37.98 -23.20 18.27
CA GLN A 146 -37.94 -24.05 17.08
C GLN A 146 -36.52 -24.08 16.48
N PRO A 147 -35.65 -24.99 16.95
CA PRO A 147 -34.25 -25.06 16.53
C PRO A 147 -34.03 -25.28 15.03
N SER A 148 -34.98 -25.90 14.33
CA SER A 148 -34.91 -26.13 12.87
C SER A 148 -34.95 -24.84 12.05
N LEU A 149 -35.47 -23.73 12.61
CA LEU A 149 -35.59 -22.47 11.89
C LEU A 149 -34.25 -21.78 11.64
N LYS A 150 -33.17 -22.16 12.34
CA LYS A 150 -31.83 -21.60 12.12
C LYS A 150 -31.31 -21.85 10.70
N ASP A 151 -31.71 -22.96 10.10
CA ASP A 151 -31.34 -23.41 8.75
C ASP A 151 -32.56 -23.48 7.81
N ALA A 152 -33.66 -22.78 8.15
CA ALA A 152 -34.82 -22.68 7.27
C ALA A 152 -34.41 -22.08 5.93
N VAL A 153 -34.94 -22.62 4.84
CA VAL A 153 -34.60 -22.20 3.47
C VAL A 153 -35.80 -21.48 2.86
N ASP A 154 -35.61 -20.26 2.41
CA ASP A 154 -36.61 -19.53 1.62
C ASP A 154 -36.86 -20.28 0.29
N PRO A 155 -38.09 -20.72 0.00
CA PRO A 155 -38.38 -21.50 -1.20
C PRO A 155 -38.04 -20.77 -2.51
N ILE A 156 -38.03 -19.43 -2.51
CA ILE A 156 -37.77 -18.64 -3.72
C ILE A 156 -36.26 -18.43 -3.91
N THR A 157 -35.57 -17.86 -2.91
CA THR A 157 -34.16 -17.48 -3.04
C THR A 157 -33.18 -18.56 -2.63
N GLN A 158 -33.65 -19.58 -1.91
CA GLN A 158 -32.83 -20.57 -1.21
C GLN A 158 -31.92 -19.98 -0.13
N TYR A 159 -32.20 -18.76 0.33
CA TYR A 159 -31.46 -18.16 1.45
C TYR A 159 -31.85 -18.80 2.77
N THR A 160 -30.89 -18.78 3.70
CA THR A 160 -31.10 -19.11 5.11
C THR A 160 -31.05 -17.83 5.94
N PRO A 161 -31.46 -17.85 7.22
CA PRO A 161 -31.24 -16.73 8.13
C PRO A 161 -29.77 -16.29 8.15
N LEU A 162 -28.82 -17.24 8.11
CA LEU A 162 -27.39 -16.93 8.11
C LEU A 162 -26.95 -16.17 6.84
N HIS A 163 -27.43 -16.56 5.65
CA HIS A 163 -27.18 -15.82 4.41
C HIS A 163 -27.66 -14.36 4.50
N LEU A 164 -28.86 -14.14 5.04
CA LEU A 164 -29.41 -12.80 5.21
C LEU A 164 -28.69 -11.99 6.29
N ALA A 165 -28.24 -12.62 7.37
CA ALA A 165 -27.43 -11.97 8.40
C ALA A 165 -26.09 -11.47 7.83
N VAL A 166 -25.41 -12.29 7.03
CA VAL A 166 -24.17 -11.91 6.33
C VAL A 166 -24.43 -10.80 5.32
N LYS A 167 -25.49 -10.92 4.50
CA LYS A 167 -25.87 -9.90 3.52
C LYS A 167 -26.23 -8.56 4.18
N GLY A 168 -26.85 -8.59 5.36
CA GLY A 168 -27.17 -7.42 6.17
C GLY A 168 -26.03 -6.94 7.07
N CYS A 169 -24.86 -7.56 7.01
CA CYS A 169 -23.69 -7.27 7.86
C CYS A 169 -24.00 -7.28 9.37
N ARG A 170 -24.86 -8.19 9.83
CA ARG A 170 -25.34 -8.26 11.23
C ARG A 170 -24.42 -9.14 12.08
N LEU A 171 -23.23 -8.65 12.42
CA LEU A 171 -22.20 -9.41 13.15
C LEU A 171 -22.70 -10.14 14.42
N PRO A 172 -23.48 -9.52 15.32
CA PRO A 172 -23.99 -10.22 16.52
C PRO A 172 -24.93 -11.39 16.21
N VAL A 173 -25.75 -11.25 15.15
CA VAL A 173 -26.63 -12.31 14.67
C VAL A 173 -25.82 -13.44 14.04
N ILE A 174 -24.82 -13.11 13.23
CA ILE A 174 -23.93 -14.09 12.60
C ILE A 174 -23.24 -14.93 13.68
N GLN A 175 -22.62 -14.28 14.67
CA GLN A 175 -21.97 -14.96 15.79
C GLN A 175 -22.93 -15.88 16.55
N TYR A 176 -24.17 -15.44 16.78
CA TYR A 176 -25.18 -16.25 17.46
C TYR A 176 -25.65 -17.45 16.61
N LEU A 177 -25.92 -17.27 15.32
CA LEU A 177 -26.31 -18.36 14.43
C LEU A 177 -25.19 -19.40 14.30
N VAL A 178 -23.94 -18.95 14.18
CA VAL A 178 -22.77 -19.82 14.15
C VAL A 178 -22.59 -20.56 15.48
N SER A 179 -22.78 -19.91 16.63
CA SER A 179 -22.68 -20.58 17.94
C SER A 179 -23.80 -21.60 18.18
N CYS A 180 -24.95 -21.46 17.51
CA CYS A 180 -26.02 -22.45 17.49
C CYS A 180 -25.79 -23.59 16.48
N GLY A 181 -24.65 -23.62 15.80
CA GLY A 181 -24.31 -24.63 14.79
C GLY A 181 -25.17 -24.54 13.54
N ALA A 182 -25.41 -23.34 13.01
CA ALA A 182 -26.03 -23.16 11.69
C ALA A 182 -25.15 -23.79 10.58
N ASP A 183 -25.80 -24.37 9.57
CA ASP A 183 -25.15 -25.09 8.47
C ASP A 183 -24.51 -24.11 7.48
N LEU A 184 -23.17 -24.07 7.46
CA LEU A 184 -22.39 -23.22 6.56
C LEU A 184 -22.37 -23.74 5.10
N SER A 185 -22.81 -24.98 4.86
CA SER A 185 -22.73 -25.64 3.56
C SER A 185 -23.94 -25.38 2.66
N LYS A 186 -25.01 -24.79 3.20
CA LYS A 186 -26.19 -24.42 2.40
C LYS A 186 -25.83 -23.44 1.29
N THR A 187 -26.44 -23.61 0.13
CA THR A 187 -26.23 -22.76 -1.04
C THR A 187 -27.53 -22.13 -1.51
N ASP A 188 -27.43 -20.93 -2.08
CA ASP A 188 -28.55 -20.29 -2.77
C ASP A 188 -28.84 -20.91 -4.17
N ALA A 189 -29.81 -20.34 -4.90
CA ALA A 189 -30.16 -20.77 -6.26
C ALA A 189 -29.02 -20.63 -7.29
N ARG A 190 -27.98 -19.83 -6.99
CA ARG A 190 -26.78 -19.65 -7.83
C ARG A 190 -25.62 -20.55 -7.39
N GLY A 191 -25.81 -21.38 -6.38
CA GLY A 191 -24.76 -22.20 -5.79
C GLY A 191 -23.82 -21.42 -4.86
N TRP A 192 -24.19 -20.22 -4.40
CA TRP A 192 -23.38 -19.45 -3.47
C TRP A 192 -23.56 -20.00 -2.06
N ASN A 193 -22.47 -20.48 -1.46
CA ASN A 193 -22.43 -20.75 -0.03
C ASN A 193 -22.18 -19.47 0.78
N ILE A 194 -22.13 -19.59 2.10
CA ILE A 194 -21.99 -18.44 2.99
C ILE A 194 -20.71 -17.61 2.77
N PHE A 195 -19.60 -18.24 2.36
CA PHE A 195 -18.34 -17.54 2.10
C PHE A 195 -18.39 -16.70 0.82
N HIS A 196 -19.20 -17.06 -0.18
CA HIS A 196 -19.42 -16.22 -1.36
C HIS A 196 -20.08 -14.89 -0.97
N PHE A 197 -21.06 -14.94 -0.07
CA PHE A 197 -21.68 -13.73 0.48
C PHE A 197 -20.67 -12.93 1.30
N ALA A 198 -20.00 -13.60 2.26
CA ALA A 198 -19.06 -12.96 3.18
C ALA A 198 -17.89 -12.27 2.46
N ALA A 199 -17.39 -12.84 1.36
CA ALA A 199 -16.31 -12.29 0.54
C ALA A 199 -16.56 -10.84 0.06
N THR A 200 -17.82 -10.44 -0.05
CA THR A 200 -18.21 -9.09 -0.51
C THR A 200 -18.48 -8.11 0.63
N THR A 201 -18.23 -8.51 1.88
CA THR A 201 -18.61 -7.76 3.10
C THR A 201 -17.39 -7.17 3.83
N THR A 202 -17.09 -7.63 5.06
CA THR A 202 -15.97 -7.21 5.90
C THR A 202 -15.20 -8.41 6.45
N ARG A 203 -13.96 -8.16 6.89
CA ARG A 203 -13.07 -9.19 7.47
C ARG A 203 -13.69 -9.84 8.70
N GLU A 204 -14.31 -9.04 9.56
CA GLU A 204 -14.87 -9.47 10.85
C GLU A 204 -15.96 -10.51 10.64
N ILE A 205 -16.74 -10.40 9.56
CA ILE A 205 -17.77 -11.37 9.22
C ILE A 205 -17.15 -12.71 8.80
N ILE A 206 -16.09 -12.69 7.98
CA ILE A 206 -15.37 -13.90 7.59
C ILE A 206 -14.75 -14.56 8.84
N SER A 207 -14.06 -13.79 9.69
CA SER A 207 -13.49 -14.30 10.94
C SER A 207 -14.58 -14.85 11.90
N ALA A 208 -15.77 -14.26 11.94
CA ALA A 208 -16.89 -14.77 12.73
C ALA A 208 -17.42 -16.12 12.24
N LEU A 209 -17.40 -16.37 10.92
CA LEU A 209 -17.77 -17.68 10.36
C LEU A 209 -16.70 -18.75 10.64
N LEU A 210 -15.42 -18.33 10.70
CA LEU A 210 -14.27 -19.20 10.97
C LEU A 210 -14.09 -19.55 12.46
N THR A 211 -14.55 -18.70 13.37
CA THR A 211 -14.42 -18.86 14.83
C THR A 211 -15.30 -19.95 15.44
N SER A 212 -16.08 -20.68 14.63
CA SER A 212 -16.73 -21.95 15.01
C SER A 212 -15.75 -22.99 15.60
N THR A 213 -14.45 -22.74 15.45
CA THR A 213 -13.31 -23.51 15.97
C THR A 213 -12.99 -23.33 17.46
N ILE A 214 -13.42 -22.24 18.13
CA ILE A 214 -12.99 -21.95 19.52
C ILE A 214 -14.08 -22.27 20.57
N ALA A 215 -15.36 -22.18 20.23
CA ALA A 215 -16.42 -22.42 21.23
C ALA A 215 -16.64 -23.91 21.55
N SER A 216 -16.25 -24.82 20.65
CA SER A 216 -16.28 -26.27 20.91
C SER A 216 -15.15 -26.75 21.83
N SER A 217 -14.10 -25.94 22.06
CA SER A 217 -13.00 -26.27 22.99
C SER A 217 -13.23 -25.81 24.43
N LEU A 218 -14.20 -24.91 24.69
CA LEU A 218 -14.53 -24.40 26.03
C LEU A 218 -15.78 -25.06 26.66
N SER A 219 -16.59 -25.78 25.88
CA SER A 219 -17.80 -26.45 26.38
C SER A 219 -17.55 -27.85 26.95
N THR A 220 -16.34 -28.41 26.78
CA THR A 220 -15.93 -29.71 27.33
C THR A 220 -15.08 -29.63 28.61
N SER A 221 -14.75 -28.43 29.11
CA SER A 221 -13.92 -28.25 30.32
C SER A 221 -14.67 -27.72 31.55
N LEU A 222 -16.01 -27.63 31.52
CA LEU A 222 -16.83 -27.13 32.64
C LEU A 222 -17.89 -28.13 33.15
N SER A 223 -17.61 -29.43 33.06
CA SER A 223 -18.43 -30.48 33.69
C SER A 223 -17.60 -31.60 34.33
N SER A 224 -16.69 -31.26 35.24
CA SER A 224 -16.36 -32.13 36.38
C SER A 224 -15.47 -31.40 37.39
N GLY A 225 -16.10 -30.79 38.39
CA GLY A 225 -15.42 -30.46 39.64
C GLY A 225 -15.60 -31.60 40.63
N SER A 226 -14.52 -32.28 41.03
CA SER A 226 -14.26 -32.68 42.43
C SER A 226 -12.84 -33.26 42.63
N ASN A 227 -12.15 -32.64 43.59
CA ASN A 227 -10.92 -33.00 44.33
C ASN A 227 -10.36 -34.43 44.24
N ALA A 228 -9.04 -34.55 43.99
CA ALA A 228 -8.11 -35.32 44.83
C ALA A 228 -6.63 -35.04 44.47
N THR A 229 -5.79 -35.06 45.50
CA THR A 229 -4.35 -34.80 45.56
C THR A 229 -3.49 -36.04 45.19
N LEU A 230 -2.20 -35.80 44.86
CA LEU A 230 -0.99 -36.67 44.93
C LEU A 230 -0.43 -37.37 43.67
N GLN A 231 0.81 -36.95 43.35
CA GLN A 231 2.05 -37.69 43.03
C GLN A 231 2.19 -38.69 41.84
N SER A 232 3.24 -38.38 41.06
CA SER A 232 4.34 -39.22 40.52
C SER A 232 4.10 -40.30 39.46
N GLN A 233 4.89 -40.16 38.37
CA GLN A 233 5.54 -41.16 37.49
C GLN A 233 4.80 -42.44 37.08
N GLY A 234 4.69 -42.65 35.76
CA GLY A 234 4.43 -43.95 35.14
C GLY A 234 4.16 -43.86 33.65
N SER A 235 4.89 -44.64 32.87
CA SER A 235 4.81 -44.82 31.41
C SER A 235 3.65 -45.73 30.98
N LEU A 236 3.35 -45.69 29.66
CA LEU A 236 2.48 -46.56 28.84
C LEU A 236 0.96 -46.35 28.94
N SER A 237 0.32 -45.85 27.89
CA SER A 237 -0.24 -46.66 26.78
C SER A 237 -1.28 -45.86 25.99
N SER A 238 -1.35 -46.18 24.70
CA SER A 238 -2.24 -45.69 23.65
C SER A 238 -3.73 -45.77 23.97
N SER A 239 -4.44 -44.65 23.86
CA SER A 239 -5.80 -44.55 23.29
C SER A 239 -6.33 -43.10 23.42
N SER A 240 -6.09 -42.25 22.42
CA SER A 240 -6.76 -40.96 22.28
C SER A 240 -6.81 -40.52 20.80
N GLU A 241 -7.36 -41.38 19.94
CA GLU A 241 -7.46 -41.12 18.48
C GLU A 241 -8.80 -40.49 18.04
N ASP A 242 -9.79 -40.33 18.93
CA ASP A 242 -11.15 -39.91 18.52
C ASP A 242 -11.43 -38.39 18.58
N SER A 243 -10.61 -37.57 19.24
CA SER A 243 -10.85 -36.11 19.34
C SER A 243 -10.05 -35.26 18.35
N THR A 244 -9.01 -35.83 17.73
CA THR A 244 -8.19 -35.17 16.71
C THR A 244 -8.78 -35.30 15.31
N SER A 245 -9.56 -36.35 15.02
CA SER A 245 -10.19 -36.59 13.71
C SER A 245 -11.33 -35.62 13.39
N SER A 246 -12.17 -35.27 14.37
CA SER A 246 -13.32 -34.38 14.14
C SER A 246 -12.92 -32.92 13.86
N GLN A 247 -11.78 -32.47 14.40
CA GLN A 247 -11.25 -31.13 14.16
C GLN A 247 -10.60 -31.01 12.79
N SER A 248 -9.90 -32.05 12.33
CA SER A 248 -9.38 -32.10 10.95
C SER A 248 -10.51 -32.09 9.94
N ASP A 249 -11.62 -32.81 10.21
CA ASP A 249 -12.76 -32.91 9.30
C ASP A 249 -13.50 -31.57 9.14
N HIS A 250 -13.71 -30.82 10.23
CA HIS A 250 -14.36 -29.50 10.15
C HIS A 250 -13.48 -28.45 9.48
N ARG A 251 -12.16 -28.48 9.75
CA ARG A 251 -11.20 -27.60 9.04
C ARG A 251 -11.19 -27.90 7.54
N MET A 252 -11.22 -29.18 7.17
CA MET A 252 -11.31 -29.62 5.77
C MET A 252 -12.61 -29.16 5.12
N LEU A 253 -13.75 -29.24 5.84
CA LEU A 253 -15.03 -28.72 5.38
C LEU A 253 -14.96 -27.21 5.11
N ILE A 254 -14.39 -26.42 6.04
CA ILE A 254 -14.25 -24.96 5.86
C ILE A 254 -13.39 -24.66 4.63
N ILE A 255 -12.23 -25.31 4.47
CA ILE A 255 -11.35 -25.15 3.31
C ILE A 255 -12.11 -25.49 2.02
N LYS A 256 -12.90 -26.57 2.03
CA LYS A 256 -13.76 -26.95 0.90
C LYS A 256 -14.80 -25.87 0.58
N LEU A 257 -15.40 -25.24 1.59
CA LEU A 257 -16.38 -24.17 1.40
C LEU A 257 -15.74 -22.86 0.91
N ILE A 258 -14.58 -22.49 1.43
CA ILE A 258 -13.81 -21.30 0.98
C ILE A 258 -13.39 -21.43 -0.49
N ASN A 259 -13.13 -22.66 -0.95
CA ASN A 259 -12.73 -22.96 -2.32
C ASN A 259 -13.88 -23.46 -3.21
N ALA A 260 -15.10 -23.53 -2.67
CA ALA A 260 -16.27 -23.95 -3.44
C ALA A 260 -16.57 -22.94 -4.56
N ARG A 261 -17.28 -23.44 -5.58
CA ARG A 261 -17.61 -22.66 -6.77
C ARG A 261 -19.12 -22.55 -6.93
N SER A 262 -19.57 -21.37 -7.32
CA SER A 262 -20.95 -21.15 -7.75
C SER A 262 -21.24 -21.81 -9.11
N ASN A 263 -22.50 -21.79 -9.53
CA ASN A 263 -22.93 -22.23 -10.86
C ASN A 263 -22.26 -21.42 -11.99
N ASP A 264 -21.90 -20.16 -11.71
CA ASP A 264 -21.13 -19.28 -12.60
C ASP A 264 -19.61 -19.49 -12.49
N THR A 265 -19.16 -20.53 -11.78
CA THR A 265 -17.76 -20.90 -11.50
C THR A 265 -16.97 -19.90 -10.65
N ASN A 266 -17.62 -18.92 -10.01
CA ASN A 266 -16.96 -17.93 -9.17
C ASN A 266 -16.59 -18.56 -7.82
N SER A 267 -15.39 -18.30 -7.31
CA SER A 267 -15.00 -18.62 -5.94
C SER A 267 -15.23 -17.42 -5.01
N PRO A 268 -15.31 -17.63 -3.68
CA PRO A 268 -15.27 -16.54 -2.70
C PRO A 268 -14.09 -15.59 -2.89
N LEU A 269 -12.89 -16.11 -3.16
CA LEU A 269 -11.70 -15.29 -3.41
C LEU A 269 -11.88 -14.38 -4.63
N TYR A 270 -12.41 -14.92 -5.74
CA TYR A 270 -12.72 -14.12 -6.93
C TYR A 270 -13.71 -12.99 -6.60
N LEU A 271 -14.77 -13.28 -5.85
CA LEU A 271 -15.76 -12.27 -5.46
C LEU A 271 -15.15 -11.18 -4.58
N ALA A 272 -14.25 -11.52 -3.65
CA ALA A 272 -13.52 -10.55 -2.85
C ALA A 272 -12.64 -9.63 -3.71
N CYS A 273 -11.93 -10.18 -4.71
CA CYS A 273 -11.18 -9.38 -5.68
C CYS A 273 -12.09 -8.50 -6.55
N ALA A 274 -13.20 -9.06 -7.05
CA ALA A 274 -14.12 -8.35 -7.94
C ALA A 274 -14.86 -7.20 -7.23
N ALA A 275 -15.16 -7.38 -5.93
CA ALA A 275 -15.81 -6.42 -5.03
C ALA A 275 -14.82 -5.46 -4.33
N ASP A 276 -13.53 -5.55 -4.64
CA ASP A 276 -12.47 -4.69 -4.11
C ASP A 276 -12.34 -4.71 -2.58
N LYS A 277 -12.24 -5.91 -2.00
CA LYS A 277 -12.21 -6.15 -0.55
C LYS A 277 -10.85 -6.71 -0.08
N PRO A 278 -9.80 -5.88 0.09
CA PRO A 278 -8.45 -6.36 0.40
C PRO A 278 -8.35 -7.12 1.73
N GLU A 279 -9.05 -6.67 2.77
CA GLU A 279 -9.03 -7.36 4.06
C GLU A 279 -9.76 -8.72 4.03
N CYS A 280 -10.80 -8.85 3.20
CA CYS A 280 -11.46 -10.13 2.98
C CYS A 280 -10.55 -11.09 2.20
N ILE A 281 -9.80 -10.59 1.21
CA ILE A 281 -8.79 -11.37 0.48
C ILE A 281 -7.74 -11.92 1.45
N LYS A 282 -7.15 -11.07 2.29
CA LYS A 282 -6.14 -11.50 3.28
C LYS A 282 -6.70 -12.60 4.19
N GLU A 283 -7.91 -12.41 4.69
CA GLU A 283 -8.53 -13.38 5.60
C GLU A 283 -8.85 -14.71 4.93
N LEU A 284 -9.39 -14.70 3.71
CA LEU A 284 -9.65 -15.92 2.94
C LEU A 284 -8.35 -16.69 2.66
N LEU A 285 -7.29 -16.00 2.24
CA LEU A 285 -5.99 -16.62 1.94
C LEU A 285 -5.33 -17.22 3.18
N LYS A 286 -5.37 -16.51 4.33
CA LYS A 286 -4.89 -17.05 5.62
C LYS A 286 -5.58 -18.35 6.02
N ASN A 287 -6.82 -18.55 5.56
CA ASN A 287 -7.64 -19.71 5.89
C ASN A 287 -7.72 -20.75 4.76
N GLY A 288 -6.77 -20.71 3.81
CA GLY A 288 -6.61 -21.76 2.79
C GLY A 288 -7.40 -21.53 1.50
N ALA A 289 -7.78 -20.30 1.18
CA ALA A 289 -8.27 -19.98 -0.16
C ALA A 289 -7.17 -20.20 -1.20
N ASP A 290 -7.48 -20.93 -2.27
CA ASP A 290 -6.57 -21.22 -3.36
C ASP A 290 -6.47 -20.03 -4.32
N VAL A 291 -5.22 -19.57 -4.52
CA VAL A 291 -4.84 -18.47 -5.42
C VAL A 291 -4.88 -18.83 -6.90
N ASN A 292 -4.80 -20.13 -7.22
CA ASN A 292 -4.70 -20.65 -8.58
C ASN A 292 -6.03 -21.20 -9.11
N GLY A 293 -6.99 -21.45 -8.22
CA GLY A 293 -8.30 -21.98 -8.59
C GLY A 293 -8.29 -23.44 -9.04
N ALA A 294 -7.25 -24.21 -8.72
CA ALA A 294 -7.21 -25.65 -8.88
C ALA A 294 -8.11 -26.32 -7.84
N SER A 295 -8.95 -27.26 -8.28
CA SER A 295 -9.81 -28.04 -7.38
C SER A 295 -8.95 -28.84 -6.38
N LEU A 296 -9.27 -28.74 -5.08
CA LEU A 296 -8.67 -29.53 -3.99
C LEU A 296 -8.87 -31.04 -4.12
N GLU A 297 -9.56 -31.53 -5.16
CA GLU A 297 -9.77 -32.96 -5.38
C GLU A 297 -8.48 -33.75 -5.71
N THR A 298 -7.31 -33.09 -5.85
CA THR A 298 -6.07 -33.75 -6.32
C THR A 298 -4.81 -33.50 -5.49
N ILE A 299 -4.88 -32.81 -4.34
CA ILE A 299 -3.67 -32.54 -3.52
C ILE A 299 -3.77 -33.30 -2.19
N ASP A 300 -2.99 -34.38 -2.04
CA ASP A 300 -2.74 -35.04 -0.76
C ASP A 300 -2.05 -34.05 0.20
N VAL A 301 -2.83 -33.52 1.14
CA VAL A 301 -2.41 -32.45 2.08
C VAL A 301 -1.33 -32.92 3.08
N GLU A 302 -1.09 -34.23 3.20
CA GLU A 302 -0.19 -34.78 4.22
C GLU A 302 1.31 -34.75 3.84
N LYS A 303 1.69 -34.33 2.63
CA LYS A 303 3.10 -34.37 2.18
C LYS A 303 3.71 -33.08 1.64
N SER A 304 3.00 -31.95 1.62
CA SER A 304 3.54 -30.72 1.03
C SER A 304 4.15 -29.77 2.05
N SER A 305 5.48 -29.63 2.01
CA SER A 305 6.17 -28.45 2.53
C SER A 305 5.79 -27.20 1.71
N GLU A 306 5.85 -26.02 2.33
CA GLU A 306 5.46 -24.71 1.77
C GLU A 306 6.04 -24.41 0.36
N HIS A 307 7.12 -25.08 -0.04
CA HIS A 307 7.75 -24.94 -1.36
C HIS A 307 7.08 -25.71 -2.50
N SER A 308 6.21 -26.70 -2.24
CA SER A 308 5.67 -27.60 -3.27
C SER A 308 4.45 -27.08 -4.03
N LEU A 309 3.82 -25.99 -3.57
CA LEU A 309 2.63 -25.39 -4.22
C LEU A 309 2.96 -24.70 -5.55
N CYS A 310 4.22 -24.28 -5.76
CA CYS A 310 4.67 -23.64 -7.00
C CYS A 310 4.62 -24.57 -8.23
N ASN A 311 4.74 -25.88 -8.05
CA ASN A 311 4.78 -26.85 -9.16
C ASN A 311 3.38 -27.31 -9.62
N VAL A 312 2.32 -27.02 -8.86
CA VAL A 312 0.94 -27.40 -9.22
C VAL A 312 0.36 -26.47 -10.31
N ILE A 313 1.09 -25.41 -10.68
CA ILE A 313 0.70 -24.36 -11.64
C ILE A 313 0.54 -24.88 -13.07
N GLU A 314 1.00 -26.08 -13.42
CA GLU A 314 0.99 -26.55 -14.81
C GLU A 314 -0.31 -27.28 -15.25
N GLN A 315 -1.28 -27.50 -14.35
CA GLN A 315 -2.54 -28.18 -14.68
C GLN A 315 -3.77 -27.31 -14.33
N LEU A 316 -4.05 -26.30 -15.16
CA LEU A 316 -5.22 -25.41 -14.98
C LEU A 316 -6.24 -25.60 -16.12
N ASP A 317 -7.50 -25.89 -15.77
CA ASP A 317 -8.62 -26.08 -16.72
C ASP A 317 -9.14 -24.71 -17.25
N PRO A 318 -9.15 -24.49 -18.57
CA PRO A 318 -9.66 -23.26 -19.19
C PRO A 318 -11.13 -22.93 -18.89
N LYS A 319 -11.98 -23.93 -18.59
CA LYS A 319 -13.40 -23.72 -18.23
C LYS A 319 -13.59 -23.17 -16.82
N VAL A 320 -12.55 -23.31 -15.99
CA VAL A 320 -12.58 -23.11 -14.55
C VAL A 320 -12.10 -21.71 -14.16
N MET A 321 -11.42 -20.97 -15.04
CA MET A 321 -10.99 -19.59 -14.78
C MET A 321 -11.70 -18.63 -15.72
N LYS A 322 -12.79 -18.02 -15.24
CA LYS A 322 -13.43 -16.88 -15.90
C LYS A 322 -12.38 -15.76 -16.00
N MET A 323 -11.80 -15.56 -17.19
CA MET A 323 -10.67 -14.65 -17.54
C MET A 323 -9.24 -15.23 -17.49
N GLY A 324 -9.08 -16.53 -17.23
CA GLY A 324 -7.84 -17.24 -17.52
C GLY A 324 -6.56 -16.85 -16.79
N GLY A 325 -6.61 -16.09 -15.69
CA GLY A 325 -5.43 -15.67 -14.93
C GLY A 325 -5.60 -15.82 -13.42
N THR A 326 -4.48 -15.81 -12.68
CA THR A 326 -4.40 -15.93 -11.21
C THR A 326 -5.25 -14.88 -10.49
N ALA A 327 -5.46 -15.04 -9.17
CA ALA A 327 -6.19 -14.05 -8.36
C ALA A 327 -5.70 -12.59 -8.53
N LEU A 328 -4.40 -12.42 -8.79
CA LEU A 328 -3.80 -11.11 -9.06
C LEU A 328 -4.30 -10.47 -10.38
N HIS A 329 -4.69 -11.25 -11.38
CA HIS A 329 -5.31 -10.74 -12.61
C HIS A 329 -6.74 -10.21 -12.38
N TRP A 330 -7.41 -10.66 -11.32
CA TRP A 330 -8.76 -10.23 -10.97
C TRP A 330 -8.78 -8.94 -10.16
N ALA A 331 -7.67 -8.61 -9.50
CA ALA A 331 -7.53 -7.40 -8.70
C ALA A 331 -7.66 -6.13 -9.57
N LYS A 332 -8.41 -5.16 -9.05
CA LYS A 332 -8.68 -3.89 -9.74
C LYS A 332 -7.97 -2.69 -9.10
N SER A 333 -7.66 -2.78 -7.80
CA SER A 333 -7.05 -1.72 -7.01
C SER A 333 -5.63 -2.09 -6.55
N PRO A 334 -4.80 -1.08 -6.23
CA PRO A 334 -3.53 -1.27 -5.53
C PRO A 334 -3.66 -2.11 -4.25
N GLN A 335 -4.68 -1.82 -3.43
CA GLN A 335 -4.85 -2.46 -2.12
C GLN A 335 -5.13 -3.96 -2.24
N CYS A 336 -5.95 -4.36 -3.22
CA CYS A 336 -6.17 -5.78 -3.50
C CYS A 336 -4.90 -6.47 -4.04
N MET A 337 -4.13 -5.79 -4.90
CA MET A 337 -2.85 -6.34 -5.40
C MET A 337 -1.85 -6.52 -4.27
N GLU A 338 -1.67 -5.51 -3.42
CA GLU A 338 -0.81 -5.60 -2.24
C GLU A 338 -1.24 -6.74 -1.32
N ALA A 339 -2.54 -6.88 -1.05
CA ALA A 339 -3.05 -7.99 -0.24
C ALA A 339 -2.70 -9.36 -0.81
N LEU A 340 -2.80 -9.54 -2.13
CA LEU A 340 -2.46 -10.78 -2.81
C LEU A 340 -0.95 -11.06 -2.81
N ILE A 341 -0.14 -10.03 -3.07
CA ILE A 341 1.32 -10.13 -3.11
C ILE A 341 1.89 -10.40 -1.71
N GLU A 342 1.40 -9.71 -0.68
CA GLU A 342 1.80 -9.94 0.72
C GLU A 342 1.45 -11.36 1.19
N MET A 343 0.44 -12.00 0.59
CA MET A 343 0.06 -13.39 0.85
C MET A 343 0.78 -14.40 -0.07
N GLY A 344 1.80 -13.98 -0.81
CA GLY A 344 2.67 -14.88 -1.59
C GLY A 344 2.22 -15.16 -3.03
N CYS A 345 1.25 -14.41 -3.58
CA CYS A 345 0.88 -14.57 -4.99
C CYS A 345 2.07 -14.24 -5.91
N ASN A 346 2.35 -15.10 -6.88
CA ASN A 346 3.39 -14.85 -7.87
C ASN A 346 3.01 -13.66 -8.78
N ILE A 347 3.74 -12.56 -8.64
CA ILE A 347 3.52 -11.30 -9.36
C ILE A 347 3.74 -11.42 -10.88
N ASN A 348 4.60 -12.36 -11.30
CA ASN A 348 4.98 -12.57 -12.69
C ASN A 348 4.26 -13.76 -13.34
N ALA A 349 3.25 -14.32 -12.66
CA ALA A 349 2.42 -15.38 -13.23
C ALA A 349 1.71 -14.88 -14.50
N LYS A 350 1.62 -15.76 -15.50
CA LYS A 350 0.95 -15.49 -16.78
C LYS A 350 -0.47 -16.05 -16.78
N ASN A 351 -1.39 -15.36 -17.45
CA ASN A 351 -2.72 -15.87 -17.79
C ASN A 351 -2.65 -16.82 -19.01
N PHE A 352 -3.79 -17.39 -19.43
CA PHE A 352 -3.90 -18.27 -20.60
C PHE A 352 -3.57 -17.59 -21.94
N GLN A 353 -3.62 -16.26 -21.99
CA GLN A 353 -3.17 -15.50 -23.15
C GLN A 353 -1.64 -15.36 -23.18
N GLY A 354 -0.93 -15.68 -22.08
CA GLY A 354 0.51 -15.51 -21.94
C GLY A 354 0.91 -14.13 -21.41
N GLU A 355 -0.05 -13.35 -20.91
CA GLU A 355 0.16 -12.02 -20.34
C GLU A 355 0.35 -12.11 -18.82
N THR A 356 1.25 -11.30 -18.27
CA THR A 356 1.30 -11.09 -16.81
C THR A 356 0.28 -10.02 -16.38
N VAL A 357 -0.02 -9.93 -15.08
CA VAL A 357 -0.87 -8.85 -14.53
C VAL A 357 -0.35 -7.48 -14.93
N PHE A 358 0.98 -7.34 -14.97
CA PHE A 358 1.63 -6.10 -15.37
C PHE A 358 1.24 -5.67 -16.79
N HIS A 359 1.24 -6.58 -17.77
CA HIS A 359 0.75 -6.31 -19.13
C HIS A 359 -0.70 -5.81 -19.12
N CYS A 360 -1.59 -6.52 -18.40
CA CYS A 360 -3.00 -6.15 -18.32
C CYS A 360 -3.20 -4.76 -17.70
N THR A 361 -2.42 -4.40 -16.67
CA THR A 361 -2.51 -3.08 -16.03
C THR A 361 -2.02 -1.93 -16.91
N VAL A 362 -0.94 -2.16 -17.67
CA VAL A 362 -0.43 -1.21 -18.67
C VAL A 362 -1.45 -0.98 -19.79
N ALA A 363 -2.06 -2.06 -20.31
CA ALA A 363 -3.11 -1.96 -21.32
C ALA A 363 -4.35 -1.18 -20.82
N LYS A 364 -4.70 -1.34 -19.53
CA LYS A 364 -5.80 -0.61 -18.88
C LYS A 364 -5.46 0.82 -18.47
N LYS A 365 -4.21 1.28 -18.67
CA LYS A 365 -3.71 2.61 -18.28
C LYS A 365 -3.86 2.95 -16.79
N ASN A 366 -3.75 1.95 -15.91
CA ASN A 366 -3.90 2.17 -14.46
C ASN A 366 -2.53 2.42 -13.80
N LEU A 367 -2.09 3.67 -13.78
CA LEU A 367 -0.79 4.06 -13.21
C LEU A 367 -0.61 3.65 -11.74
N ALA A 368 -1.67 3.73 -10.93
CA ALA A 368 -1.57 3.35 -9.52
C ALA A 368 -1.20 1.88 -9.37
N CYS A 369 -1.91 0.98 -10.05
CA CYS A 369 -1.59 -0.45 -10.05
C CYS A 369 -0.22 -0.76 -10.68
N ILE A 370 0.16 -0.04 -11.74
CA ILE A 370 1.50 -0.18 -12.36
C ILE A 370 2.60 0.12 -11.35
N VAL A 371 2.50 1.22 -10.61
CA VAL A 371 3.49 1.60 -9.59
C VAL A 371 3.49 0.61 -8.43
N THR A 372 2.33 0.13 -7.98
CA THR A 372 2.24 -0.90 -6.94
C THR A 372 2.90 -2.22 -7.37
N LEU A 373 2.67 -2.67 -8.61
CA LEU A 373 3.31 -3.88 -9.12
C LEU A 373 4.84 -3.70 -9.19
N LEU A 374 5.30 -2.55 -9.68
CA LEU A 374 6.73 -2.24 -9.76
C LEU A 374 7.38 -2.09 -8.37
N SER A 375 6.68 -1.53 -7.38
CA SER A 375 7.17 -1.39 -6.00
C SER A 375 7.24 -2.72 -5.25
N HIS A 376 6.61 -3.76 -5.79
CA HIS A 376 6.68 -5.13 -5.31
C HIS A 376 7.53 -6.06 -6.20
N GLY A 377 8.26 -5.51 -7.18
CA GLY A 377 9.21 -6.27 -7.98
C GLY A 377 8.62 -7.01 -9.18
N ALA A 378 7.52 -6.51 -9.76
CA ALA A 378 7.06 -6.98 -11.06
C ALA A 378 8.17 -6.83 -12.10
N ASP A 379 8.34 -7.85 -12.94
CA ASP A 379 9.32 -7.82 -14.02
C ASP A 379 8.85 -6.83 -15.11
N VAL A 380 9.52 -5.69 -15.16
CA VAL A 380 9.27 -4.61 -16.13
C VAL A 380 9.55 -5.06 -17.58
N ASN A 381 10.36 -6.11 -17.76
CA ASN A 381 10.77 -6.68 -19.04
C ASN A 381 10.10 -8.03 -19.35
N ALA A 382 9.08 -8.42 -18.58
CA ALA A 382 8.35 -9.65 -18.82
C ALA A 382 7.86 -9.71 -20.27
N THR A 383 8.02 -10.84 -20.94
CA THR A 383 7.54 -11.01 -22.32
C THR A 383 6.14 -11.60 -22.32
N GLY A 384 5.20 -10.89 -22.93
CA GLY A 384 3.83 -11.31 -23.13
C GLY A 384 3.64 -12.12 -24.42
N PRO A 385 2.39 -12.20 -24.92
CA PRO A 385 2.09 -12.80 -26.22
C PRO A 385 2.88 -12.08 -27.32
N ASN A 386 3.31 -12.83 -28.34
CA ASN A 386 4.12 -12.31 -29.45
C ASN A 386 5.46 -11.66 -29.06
N GLY A 387 5.99 -11.96 -27.86
CA GLY A 387 7.27 -11.40 -27.39
C GLY A 387 7.19 -9.93 -27.01
N GLU A 388 5.99 -9.37 -26.82
CA GLU A 388 5.82 -7.98 -26.45
C GLU A 388 6.16 -7.73 -24.98
N THR A 389 6.98 -6.73 -24.70
CA THR A 389 7.19 -6.25 -23.32
C THR A 389 6.13 -5.22 -22.93
N PRO A 390 5.94 -4.94 -21.62
CA PRO A 390 5.08 -3.86 -21.16
C PRO A 390 5.36 -2.52 -21.83
N LEU A 391 6.62 -2.23 -22.18
CA LEU A 391 7.01 -1.00 -22.88
C LEU A 391 6.43 -0.94 -24.31
N HIS A 392 6.31 -2.08 -25.01
CA HIS A 392 5.64 -2.14 -26.32
C HIS A 392 4.14 -1.78 -26.19
N ILE A 393 3.48 -2.25 -25.14
CA ILE A 393 2.08 -1.91 -24.87
C ILE A 393 1.95 -0.42 -24.52
N ALA A 394 2.79 0.08 -23.61
CA ALA A 394 2.75 1.46 -23.15
C ALA A 394 2.93 2.49 -24.28
N VAL A 395 3.83 2.25 -25.23
CA VAL A 395 3.98 3.19 -26.36
C VAL A 395 2.72 3.25 -27.23
N ARG A 396 1.96 2.16 -27.37
CA ARG A 396 0.70 2.14 -28.13
C ARG A 396 -0.44 2.85 -27.42
N THR A 397 -0.42 2.90 -26.09
CA THR A 397 -1.46 3.60 -25.33
C THR A 397 -1.35 5.12 -25.44
N GLY A 398 -0.19 5.65 -25.84
CA GLY A 398 0.10 7.08 -25.94
C GLY A 398 0.24 7.79 -24.58
N ASP A 399 0.34 7.01 -23.49
CA ASP A 399 0.43 7.53 -22.13
C ASP A 399 1.90 7.81 -21.76
N VAL A 400 2.25 9.09 -21.76
CA VAL A 400 3.61 9.58 -21.48
C VAL A 400 4.08 9.17 -20.09
N THR A 401 3.21 9.27 -19.08
CA THR A 401 3.58 8.98 -17.69
C THR A 401 3.85 7.49 -17.50
N ILE A 402 3.07 6.61 -18.13
CA ILE A 402 3.34 5.17 -18.09
C ILE A 402 4.64 4.84 -18.80
N VAL A 403 4.92 5.42 -19.98
CA VAL A 403 6.19 5.22 -20.67
C VAL A 403 7.37 5.67 -19.78
N GLN A 404 7.30 6.87 -19.19
CA GLN A 404 8.31 7.36 -18.26
C GLN A 404 8.48 6.42 -17.06
N ALA A 405 7.38 5.91 -16.48
CA ALA A 405 7.43 4.97 -15.38
C ALA A 405 8.22 3.71 -15.77
N LEU A 406 7.89 3.09 -16.90
CA LEU A 406 8.59 1.87 -17.35
C LEU A 406 10.08 2.13 -17.59
N VAL A 407 10.43 3.25 -18.23
CA VAL A 407 11.83 3.63 -18.47
C VAL A 407 12.59 3.84 -17.15
N VAL A 408 12.02 4.61 -16.23
CA VAL A 408 12.61 4.87 -14.91
C VAL A 408 12.87 3.57 -14.15
N PHE A 409 11.95 2.61 -14.22
CA PHE A 409 12.06 1.33 -13.55
C PHE A 409 12.94 0.31 -14.28
N GLY A 410 13.59 0.67 -15.39
CA GLY A 410 14.60 -0.15 -16.08
C GLY A 410 14.07 -1.02 -17.22
N ALA A 411 12.99 -0.60 -17.89
CA ALA A 411 12.55 -1.26 -19.12
C ALA A 411 13.65 -1.22 -20.19
N ASP A 412 13.94 -2.35 -20.83
CA ASP A 412 14.85 -2.41 -21.96
C ASP A 412 14.20 -1.77 -23.19
N LEU A 413 14.81 -0.68 -23.64
CA LEU A 413 14.36 0.13 -24.77
C LEU A 413 14.59 -0.55 -26.13
N ASN A 414 15.41 -1.60 -26.16
CA ASN A 414 15.91 -2.21 -27.39
C ASN A 414 15.45 -3.66 -27.61
N THR A 415 14.67 -4.23 -26.69
CA THR A 415 14.05 -5.54 -26.89
C THR A 415 13.13 -5.48 -28.11
N CYS A 416 13.20 -6.50 -28.97
CA CYS A 416 12.30 -6.67 -30.11
C CYS A 416 11.19 -7.65 -29.77
N ASN A 417 9.96 -7.37 -30.24
CA ASN A 417 8.89 -8.38 -30.28
C ASN A 417 9.15 -9.45 -31.37
N ASN A 418 8.25 -10.43 -31.51
CA ASN A 418 8.35 -11.50 -32.52
C ASN A 418 8.31 -10.98 -33.97
N SER A 419 7.81 -9.76 -34.20
CA SER A 419 7.83 -9.08 -35.49
C SER A 419 9.14 -8.32 -35.75
N GLY A 420 10.09 -8.34 -34.80
CA GLY A 420 11.35 -7.61 -34.89
C GLY A 420 11.24 -6.11 -34.57
N GLU A 421 10.10 -5.66 -34.05
CA GLU A 421 9.84 -4.24 -33.74
C GLU A 421 10.31 -3.91 -32.33
N THR A 422 11.02 -2.79 -32.17
CA THR A 422 11.32 -2.20 -30.85
C THR A 422 10.21 -1.21 -30.44
N PRO A 423 10.13 -0.79 -29.16
CA PRO A 423 9.22 0.27 -28.75
C PRO A 423 9.41 1.56 -29.54
N ARG A 424 10.67 1.93 -29.87
CA ARG A 424 10.98 3.08 -30.75
C ARG A 424 10.43 2.87 -32.16
N HIS A 425 10.50 1.66 -32.72
CA HIS A 425 9.94 1.36 -34.03
C HIS A 425 8.42 1.59 -34.04
N ILE A 426 7.70 1.01 -33.07
CA ILE A 426 6.23 1.11 -32.97
C ILE A 426 5.75 2.55 -32.89
N ILE A 427 6.36 3.35 -32.00
CA ILE A 427 5.95 4.75 -31.85
C ILE A 427 6.27 5.56 -33.11
N ALA A 428 7.37 5.26 -33.82
CA ALA A 428 7.75 6.00 -35.02
C ALA A 428 6.85 5.68 -36.22
N THR A 429 6.36 4.44 -36.37
CA THR A 429 5.59 4.01 -37.55
C THR A 429 4.09 4.21 -37.41
N ASN A 430 3.56 4.31 -36.19
CA ASN A 430 2.13 4.46 -35.96
C ASN A 430 1.71 5.93 -35.75
N LYS A 431 1.25 6.58 -36.84
CA LYS A 431 0.84 7.99 -36.87
C LYS A 431 -0.44 8.33 -36.07
N ARG A 432 -1.12 7.35 -35.46
CA ARG A 432 -2.40 7.58 -34.74
C ARG A 432 -2.25 7.61 -33.22
N ILE A 433 -1.03 7.53 -32.70
CA ILE A 433 -0.77 7.50 -31.25
C ILE A 433 -0.72 8.94 -30.71
N SER A 434 -1.45 9.22 -29.63
CA SER A 434 -1.36 10.49 -28.91
C SER A 434 0.05 10.68 -28.32
N ASN A 435 0.55 11.92 -28.32
CA ASN A 435 1.90 12.26 -27.81
C ASN A 435 3.06 11.53 -28.51
N GLN A 436 2.86 11.09 -29.77
CA GLN A 436 3.85 10.33 -30.54
C GLN A 436 5.25 10.97 -30.52
N GLU A 437 5.33 12.26 -30.82
CA GLU A 437 6.59 13.00 -30.93
C GLU A 437 7.28 13.14 -29.57
N LEU A 438 6.52 13.34 -28.49
CA LEU A 438 7.04 13.45 -27.14
C LEU A 438 7.53 12.08 -26.63
N ILE A 439 6.80 10.99 -26.89
CA ILE A 439 7.23 9.63 -26.53
C ILE A 439 8.49 9.24 -27.32
N LEU A 440 8.56 9.58 -28.61
CA LEU A 440 9.76 9.37 -29.41
C LEU A 440 10.96 10.12 -28.83
N TYR A 441 10.77 11.38 -28.41
CA TYR A 441 11.77 12.19 -27.73
C TYR A 441 12.24 11.56 -26.41
N ILE A 442 11.30 11.09 -25.59
CA ILE A 442 11.60 10.39 -24.33
C ILE A 442 12.46 9.16 -24.60
N LEU A 443 12.09 8.30 -25.54
CA LEU A 443 12.88 7.10 -25.84
C LEU A 443 14.28 7.46 -26.39
N ASP A 444 14.38 8.46 -27.25
CA ASP A 444 15.65 8.90 -27.83
C ASP A 444 16.62 9.46 -26.77
N THR A 445 16.12 10.33 -25.88
CA THR A 445 16.93 11.01 -24.85
C THR A 445 17.57 10.06 -23.84
N VAL A 446 17.07 8.84 -23.69
CA VAL A 446 17.67 7.79 -22.84
C VAL A 446 18.29 6.65 -23.64
N GLY A 447 18.52 6.84 -24.94
CA GLY A 447 19.36 5.95 -25.75
C GLY A 447 18.65 4.77 -26.42
N ALA A 448 17.34 4.85 -26.68
CA ALA A 448 16.66 3.85 -27.51
C ALA A 448 17.25 3.86 -28.93
N LYS A 449 17.75 2.71 -29.39
CA LYS A 449 18.48 2.62 -30.66
C LYS A 449 17.53 2.69 -31.86
N ARG A 450 18.01 3.31 -32.93
CA ARG A 450 17.39 3.25 -34.26
C ARG A 450 17.48 1.84 -34.85
N CYS A 451 16.55 1.54 -35.76
CA CYS A 451 16.43 0.26 -36.43
C CYS A 451 17.71 -0.06 -37.26
N ARG A 452 18.35 -1.23 -37.05
CA ARG A 452 19.63 -1.60 -37.71
C ARG A 452 19.51 -2.24 -39.09
N LYS A 453 18.34 -2.79 -39.46
CA LYS A 453 18.15 -3.54 -40.72
C LYS A 453 17.14 -2.86 -41.64
N ALA A 454 17.45 -2.82 -42.94
CA ALA A 454 16.55 -2.36 -44.01
C ALA A 454 15.60 -3.44 -44.55
N HIS A 455 15.54 -4.63 -43.93
CA HIS A 455 14.72 -5.73 -44.44
C HIS A 455 13.34 -5.79 -43.76
N ASN A 456 12.30 -5.70 -44.59
CA ASN A 456 10.88 -5.99 -44.36
C ASN A 456 10.06 -5.11 -43.38
N LEU A 457 10.64 -4.15 -42.66
CA LEU A 457 9.87 -3.14 -41.91
C LEU A 457 9.97 -1.76 -42.58
N SER A 458 8.83 -1.16 -42.94
CA SER A 458 8.75 0.21 -43.45
C SER A 458 9.06 1.21 -42.34
N CYS A 459 10.34 1.52 -42.13
CA CYS A 459 10.77 2.50 -41.13
C CYS A 459 10.44 3.93 -41.58
N THR A 460 9.93 4.75 -40.66
CA THR A 460 9.77 6.21 -40.85
C THR A 460 11.01 6.95 -40.34
N ASP A 461 11.08 8.26 -40.57
CA ASP A 461 12.19 9.13 -40.14
C ASP A 461 12.50 9.03 -38.63
N GLY A 462 11.51 8.68 -37.80
CA GLY A 462 11.70 8.48 -36.35
C GLY A 462 12.50 7.22 -35.96
N CYS A 463 12.57 6.17 -36.81
CA CYS A 463 13.35 4.94 -36.52
C CYS A 463 14.45 4.64 -37.54
N ALA A 464 14.39 5.19 -38.76
CA ALA A 464 15.35 4.87 -39.80
C ALA A 464 16.79 5.21 -39.37
N ILE A 465 17.75 4.34 -39.71
CA ILE A 465 19.15 4.40 -39.26
C ILE A 465 19.85 5.73 -39.61
N ASN A 466 19.53 6.29 -40.78
CA ASN A 466 20.14 7.52 -41.31
C ASN A 466 19.28 8.77 -41.11
N ALA A 467 18.14 8.66 -40.44
CA ALA A 467 17.26 9.80 -40.22
C ALA A 467 17.63 10.58 -38.95
N THR A 468 17.21 11.84 -38.88
CA THR A 468 17.58 12.78 -37.81
C THR A 468 16.44 13.14 -36.88
N PHE A 469 15.19 12.84 -37.25
CA PHE A 469 14.04 13.18 -36.43
C PHE A 469 13.97 12.30 -35.17
N ASN A 470 14.04 12.94 -34.00
CA ASN A 470 14.07 12.29 -32.68
C ASN A 470 12.84 12.60 -31.84
N GLY A 471 11.80 13.22 -32.41
CA GLY A 471 10.66 13.74 -31.65
C GLY A 471 10.86 15.19 -31.21
N ILE A 472 9.88 15.71 -30.47
CA ILE A 472 9.84 17.12 -30.05
C ILE A 472 9.89 17.19 -28.51
N PRO A 473 10.83 17.97 -27.92
CA PRO A 473 10.89 18.15 -26.47
C PRO A 473 9.67 18.91 -25.94
N PRO A 474 9.31 18.73 -24.65
CA PRO A 474 8.29 19.56 -24.02
C PRO A 474 8.79 21.01 -23.87
N GLU A 475 7.89 21.99 -23.99
CA GLU A 475 8.20 23.43 -23.97
C GLU A 475 8.99 23.87 -22.71
N THR A 476 8.73 23.23 -21.57
CA THR A 476 9.34 23.53 -20.26
C THR A 476 10.46 22.57 -19.88
N SER A 477 11.09 21.91 -20.85
CA SER A 477 12.10 20.89 -20.58
C SER A 477 13.24 21.42 -19.69
N PRO A 478 13.48 20.84 -18.50
CA PRO A 478 14.61 21.21 -17.64
C PRO A 478 15.95 20.86 -18.28
N LEU A 479 15.94 20.13 -19.40
CA LEU A 479 17.11 19.76 -20.18
C LEU A 479 17.81 20.99 -20.80
N SER A 480 17.07 22.07 -21.05
CA SER A 480 17.65 23.37 -21.40
C SER A 480 18.52 23.97 -20.28
N ARG A 481 18.30 23.55 -19.02
CA ARG A 481 19.05 23.94 -17.83
C ARG A 481 20.15 22.95 -17.46
N ILE A 482 20.24 21.81 -18.15
CA ILE A 482 21.44 20.95 -18.11
C ILE A 482 22.50 21.69 -18.93
N VAL A 483 22.95 22.83 -18.40
CA VAL A 483 24.19 23.42 -18.84
C VAL A 483 25.24 22.45 -18.37
N SER A 484 25.92 21.82 -19.31
CA SER A 484 27.22 21.20 -19.12
C SER A 484 28.18 22.31 -18.68
N ILE A 485 28.05 22.77 -17.44
CA ILE A 485 29.15 23.40 -16.73
C ILE A 485 30.02 22.22 -16.35
N HIS A 486 30.79 21.74 -17.33
CA HIS A 486 32.05 21.09 -17.00
C HIS A 486 32.71 22.05 -16.02
N ASP A 487 32.99 21.60 -14.82
CA ASP A 487 33.62 22.44 -13.83
C ASP A 487 35.09 22.62 -14.23
N VAL A 488 35.30 23.47 -15.25
CA VAL A 488 36.58 23.67 -15.94
C VAL A 488 37.68 23.99 -14.95
N HIS A 489 37.30 24.63 -13.84
CA HIS A 489 38.19 25.10 -12.79
C HIS A 489 38.95 23.97 -12.09
N TYR A 490 38.48 22.72 -12.18
CA TYR A 490 39.06 21.61 -11.42
C TYR A 490 39.21 20.30 -12.20
N ARG A 491 39.05 20.36 -13.53
CA ARG A 491 39.25 19.22 -14.42
C ARG A 491 40.67 18.63 -14.30
N ASP A 492 41.67 19.47 -14.04
CA ASP A 492 43.06 19.07 -13.87
C ASP A 492 43.25 18.05 -12.73
N VAL A 493 42.51 18.19 -11.62
CA VAL A 493 42.58 17.24 -10.49
C VAL A 493 42.07 15.86 -10.91
N LEU A 494 40.99 15.83 -11.69
CA LEU A 494 40.41 14.60 -12.21
C LEU A 494 41.35 13.92 -13.22
N GLU A 495 41.88 14.68 -14.19
CA GLU A 495 42.83 14.16 -15.16
C GLU A 495 44.08 13.58 -14.50
N GLU A 496 44.61 14.27 -13.49
CA GLU A 496 45.77 13.83 -12.74
C GLU A 496 45.48 12.55 -11.94
N ALA A 497 44.30 12.44 -11.32
CA ALA A 497 43.90 11.20 -10.66
C ALA A 497 43.77 10.01 -11.62
N VAL A 498 43.18 10.23 -12.80
CA VAL A 498 43.09 9.22 -13.86
C VAL A 498 44.48 8.81 -14.34
N LYS A 499 45.40 9.75 -14.54
CA LYS A 499 46.81 9.49 -14.92
C LYS A 499 47.54 8.67 -13.84
N ARG A 500 47.38 9.03 -12.57
CA ARG A 500 47.96 8.30 -11.44
C ARG A 500 47.46 6.85 -11.37
N LYS A 501 46.16 6.65 -11.56
CA LYS A 501 45.57 5.30 -11.60
C LYS A 501 46.13 4.47 -12.77
N LYS A 502 46.15 5.03 -13.99
CA LYS A 502 46.77 4.37 -15.16
C LYS A 502 48.23 3.98 -14.92
N LYS A 503 49.00 4.86 -14.27
CA LYS A 503 50.40 4.58 -13.93
C LYS A 503 50.52 3.44 -12.90
N LYS A 504 49.65 3.40 -11.89
CA LYS A 504 49.59 2.32 -10.90
C LYS A 504 49.25 0.97 -11.57
N GLU A 505 48.29 0.95 -12.48
CA GLU A 505 47.90 -0.24 -13.26
C GLU A 505 49.03 -0.75 -14.17
N MET A 506 49.83 0.14 -14.75
CA MET A 506 50.99 -0.23 -15.59
C MET A 506 52.20 -0.75 -14.77
N GLN A 507 52.22 -0.58 -13.45
CA GLN A 507 53.34 -0.92 -12.58
C GLN A 507 53.14 -2.24 -11.80
N ILE A 508 52.05 -2.99 -12.02
CA ILE A 508 51.70 -4.12 -11.16
C ILE A 508 52.70 -5.29 -11.29
N ASN A 509 53.57 -5.42 -10.27
CA ASN A 509 53.81 -6.68 -9.56
C ASN A 509 52.71 -6.83 -8.47
N PHE A 510 52.34 -8.08 -8.18
CA PHE A 510 51.29 -8.50 -7.26
C PHE A 510 51.48 -8.00 -5.80
N ASP A 511 50.95 -6.83 -5.47
CA ASP A 511 50.58 -6.49 -4.09
C ASP A 511 49.08 -6.13 -4.07
N ASP A 512 48.35 -6.69 -3.10
CA ASP A 512 46.93 -6.42 -2.86
C ASP A 512 46.65 -4.90 -2.75
N PRO A 513 45.47 -4.42 -3.17
CA PRO A 513 45.10 -3.02 -2.95
C PRO A 513 45.22 -2.70 -1.45
N PRO A 514 45.85 -1.57 -1.07
CA PRO A 514 46.05 -1.27 0.34
C PRO A 514 44.69 -1.12 1.04
N GLU A 515 44.46 -1.88 2.11
CA GLU A 515 43.23 -1.93 2.92
C GLU A 515 42.69 -0.55 3.38
N ASN A 516 43.51 0.49 3.26
CA ASN A 516 43.25 1.82 3.80
C ASN A 516 42.72 2.83 2.76
N GLU A 517 42.60 2.47 1.48
CA GLU A 517 41.98 3.33 0.47
C GLU A 517 40.47 3.48 0.71
N ILE A 518 39.94 4.70 0.61
CA ILE A 518 38.50 4.98 0.81
C ILE A 518 37.87 5.49 -0.49
N LYS A 519 36.82 4.81 -0.93
CA LYS A 519 35.87 5.29 -1.93
C LYS A 519 34.64 5.78 -1.18
N LEU A 520 34.54 7.09 -0.98
CA LEU A 520 33.53 7.71 -0.12
C LEU A 520 32.28 8.06 -0.93
N LEU A 521 31.12 7.58 -0.46
CA LEU A 521 29.79 7.96 -0.95
C LEU A 521 29.06 8.78 0.12
N CYS A 522 28.58 9.96 -0.22
CA CYS A 522 27.81 10.83 0.65
C CYS A 522 26.39 11.04 0.09
N LEU A 523 25.39 10.75 0.90
CA LEU A 523 23.97 10.75 0.52
C LEU A 523 23.21 11.82 1.33
N ASP A 524 22.73 12.85 0.64
CA ASP A 524 22.05 13.98 1.29
C ASP A 524 20.67 13.60 1.89
N GLY A 525 20.22 14.37 2.87
CA GLY A 525 18.85 14.33 3.35
C GLY A 525 17.86 15.06 2.43
N GLY A 526 16.58 14.66 2.45
CA GLY A 526 15.58 15.26 1.57
C GLY A 526 14.22 14.55 1.48
N GLY A 527 13.82 13.77 2.49
CA GLY A 527 12.52 13.08 2.51
C GLY A 527 12.34 12.08 1.36
N ILE A 528 11.15 12.03 0.76
CA ILE A 528 10.81 11.13 -0.36
C ILE A 528 11.64 11.39 -1.63
N LYS A 529 12.24 12.58 -1.74
CA LYS A 529 13.20 12.91 -2.81
C LYS A 529 14.47 12.06 -2.75
N GLY A 530 14.69 11.27 -1.68
CA GLY A 530 15.67 10.19 -1.66
C GLY A 530 15.56 9.24 -2.86
N LEU A 531 14.39 9.13 -3.49
CA LEU A 531 14.20 8.45 -4.78
C LEU A 531 15.16 8.94 -5.88
N ILE A 532 15.56 10.22 -5.88
CA ILE A 532 16.57 10.76 -6.81
C ILE A 532 17.93 10.10 -6.56
N LEU A 533 18.35 9.98 -5.29
CA LEU A 533 19.59 9.30 -4.92
C LEU A 533 19.56 7.86 -5.42
N VAL A 534 18.45 7.17 -5.14
CA VAL A 534 18.23 5.79 -5.56
C VAL A 534 18.32 5.64 -7.08
N GLN A 535 17.72 6.55 -7.85
CA GLN A 535 17.76 6.48 -9.31
C GLN A 535 19.16 6.73 -9.86
N MET A 536 19.91 7.68 -9.30
CA MET A 536 21.31 7.90 -9.70
C MET A 536 22.17 6.68 -9.39
N LEU A 537 22.00 6.08 -8.21
CA LEU A 537 22.72 4.86 -7.82
C LEU A 537 22.33 3.67 -8.68
N ALA A 538 21.06 3.50 -9.04
CA ALA A 538 20.62 2.42 -9.93
C ALA A 538 21.28 2.50 -11.31
N ILE A 539 21.44 3.72 -11.84
CA ILE A 539 22.16 3.94 -13.10
C ILE A 539 23.66 3.66 -12.93
N LEU A 540 24.27 4.06 -11.81
CA LEU A 540 25.67 3.73 -11.51
C LEU A 540 25.89 2.22 -11.36
N GLU A 541 24.98 1.48 -10.71
CA GLU A 541 25.02 0.02 -10.62
C GLU A 541 24.90 -0.63 -12.00
N ASP A 542 24.01 -0.13 -12.86
CA ASP A 542 23.89 -0.63 -14.23
C ASP A 542 25.14 -0.36 -15.06
N MET A 543 25.80 0.79 -14.89
CA MET A 543 27.01 1.13 -15.63
C MET A 543 28.25 0.39 -15.11
N THR A 544 28.38 0.22 -13.78
CA THR A 544 29.52 -0.49 -13.16
C THR A 544 29.38 -2.01 -13.20
N LYS A 545 28.14 -2.52 -13.37
CA LYS A 545 27.79 -3.93 -13.19
C LYS A 545 28.17 -4.50 -11.82
N ARG A 546 28.29 -3.62 -10.81
CA ARG A 546 28.58 -3.95 -9.41
C ARG A 546 27.51 -3.28 -8.54
N ARG A 547 27.23 -3.85 -7.35
CA ARG A 547 26.33 -3.18 -6.40
C ARG A 547 27.03 -1.96 -5.82
N THR A 548 26.24 -0.98 -5.38
CA THR A 548 26.77 0.25 -4.75
C THR A 548 27.65 -0.10 -3.55
N TYR A 549 27.20 -1.05 -2.74
CA TYR A 549 27.94 -1.56 -1.58
C TYR A 549 29.30 -2.21 -1.94
N ASP A 550 29.37 -2.95 -3.04
CA ASP A 550 30.63 -3.57 -3.50
C ASP A 550 31.60 -2.51 -4.08
N THR A 551 31.11 -1.31 -4.37
CA THR A 551 31.85 -0.22 -5.04
C THR A 551 32.41 0.80 -4.04
N PHE A 552 31.62 1.15 -3.01
CA PHE A 552 31.97 2.14 -1.99
C PHE A 552 32.18 1.48 -0.64
N ASN A 553 33.37 1.66 -0.06
CA ASN A 553 33.72 1.08 1.23
C ASN A 553 33.48 2.03 2.41
N TRP A 554 33.05 3.27 2.15
CA TRP A 554 32.52 4.18 3.17
C TRP A 554 31.29 4.91 2.64
N ILE A 555 30.17 4.79 3.34
CA ILE A 555 28.90 5.42 3.00
C ILE A 555 28.44 6.30 4.16
N ALA A 556 28.25 7.58 3.87
CA ALA A 556 27.71 8.58 4.76
C ALA A 556 26.31 8.98 4.32
N GLY A 557 25.37 9.12 5.25
CA GLY A 557 23.99 9.44 4.94
C GLY A 557 23.30 10.28 6.01
N THR A 558 22.44 11.21 5.55
CA THR A 558 21.58 12.01 6.42
C THR A 558 20.12 11.80 6.09
N SER A 559 19.25 11.64 7.08
CA SER A 559 17.80 11.50 6.89
C SER A 559 17.49 10.35 5.92
N THR A 560 16.80 10.63 4.82
CA THR A 560 16.59 9.69 3.72
C THR A 560 17.88 9.07 3.19
N GLY A 561 18.97 9.83 3.06
CA GLY A 561 20.29 9.31 2.68
C GLY A 561 20.85 8.33 3.71
N GLY A 562 20.51 8.51 4.99
CA GLY A 562 20.85 7.58 6.07
C GLY A 562 20.09 6.25 5.96
N LEU A 563 18.78 6.33 5.73
CA LEU A 563 17.94 5.16 5.45
C LEU A 563 18.44 4.38 4.24
N LEU A 564 18.80 5.09 3.16
CA LEU A 564 19.36 4.50 1.96
C LEU A 564 20.73 3.86 2.21
N ALA A 565 21.63 4.53 2.94
CA ALA A 565 22.95 4.01 3.30
C ALA A 565 22.84 2.68 4.06
N ILE A 566 21.93 2.59 5.04
CA ILE A 566 21.66 1.37 5.80
C ILE A 566 21.14 0.27 4.88
N SER A 567 20.17 0.57 4.02
CA SER A 567 19.62 -0.40 3.07
C SER A 567 20.68 -0.97 2.12
N LEU A 568 21.55 -0.11 1.58
CA LEU A 568 22.65 -0.53 0.69
C LEU A 568 23.66 -1.41 1.45
N ALA A 569 23.99 -1.05 2.69
CA ALA A 569 24.91 -1.84 3.52
C ALA A 569 24.37 -3.21 3.93
N LEU A 570 23.04 -3.37 3.99
CA LEU A 570 22.39 -4.68 4.13
C LEU A 570 22.45 -5.52 2.83
N GLY A 571 23.07 -5.01 1.77
CA GLY A 571 23.27 -5.70 0.51
C GLY A 571 22.16 -5.49 -0.53
N ASN A 572 21.18 -4.62 -0.25
CA ASN A 572 20.13 -4.29 -1.21
C ASN A 572 20.71 -3.51 -2.40
N THR A 573 20.25 -3.87 -3.60
CA THR A 573 20.48 -3.08 -4.82
C THR A 573 19.71 -1.77 -4.78
N ALA A 574 20.15 -0.78 -5.56
CA ALA A 574 19.41 0.47 -5.71
C ALA A 574 17.99 0.23 -6.28
N ALA A 575 17.79 -0.77 -7.14
CA ALA A 575 16.45 -1.15 -7.62
C ALA A 575 15.53 -1.63 -6.48
N GLN A 576 16.04 -2.43 -5.53
CA GLN A 576 15.30 -2.83 -4.33
C GLN A 576 15.06 -1.65 -3.38
N CYS A 577 16.03 -0.75 -3.23
CA CYS A 577 15.82 0.49 -2.48
C CYS A 577 14.68 1.31 -3.10
N ARG A 578 14.58 1.40 -4.44
CA ARG A 578 13.47 2.11 -5.10
C ARG A 578 12.12 1.51 -4.73
N GLN A 579 12.02 0.19 -4.76
CA GLN A 579 10.83 -0.55 -4.33
C GLN A 579 10.46 -0.21 -2.88
N LEU A 580 11.43 -0.22 -1.97
CA LEU A 580 11.26 0.16 -0.57
C LEU A 580 10.69 1.57 -0.45
N TYR A 581 11.23 2.56 -1.14
CA TYR A 581 10.74 3.95 -1.07
C TYR A 581 9.31 4.13 -1.58
N PHE A 582 8.93 3.45 -2.67
CA PHE A 582 7.55 3.49 -3.16
C PHE A 582 6.57 2.82 -2.19
N ARG A 583 6.98 1.77 -1.46
CA ARG A 583 6.16 1.21 -0.38
C ARG A 583 6.14 2.13 0.85
N LEU A 584 7.25 2.79 1.16
CA LEU A 584 7.39 3.69 2.31
C LEU A 584 6.41 4.86 2.21
N LYS A 585 6.36 5.56 1.07
CA LYS A 585 5.49 6.73 0.90
C LYS A 585 4.01 6.41 1.16
N ASP A 586 3.56 5.21 0.75
CA ASP A 586 2.17 4.80 0.83
C ASP A 586 1.80 4.27 2.23
N LYS A 587 2.79 3.80 3.01
CA LYS A 587 2.59 3.26 4.36
C LYS A 587 2.87 4.26 5.48
N VAL A 588 3.70 5.27 5.23
CA VAL A 588 4.20 6.18 6.27
C VAL A 588 3.51 7.54 6.26
N PHE A 589 3.25 8.14 5.10
CA PHE A 589 2.68 9.50 5.02
C PHE A 589 1.15 9.50 5.05
N LEU A 590 0.60 8.89 6.11
CA LEU A 590 -0.84 8.73 6.31
C LEU A 590 -1.35 9.63 7.43
N GLY A 591 -2.32 10.49 7.13
CA GLY A 591 -2.96 11.38 8.11
C GLY A 591 -2.33 12.77 8.23
N PRO A 592 -2.68 13.55 9.26
CA PRO A 592 -2.17 14.90 9.47
C PRO A 592 -0.76 14.90 10.07
N ARG A 593 0.00 15.97 9.83
CA ARG A 593 1.31 16.19 10.46
C ARG A 593 1.17 16.73 11.90
N PRO A 594 2.11 16.41 12.81
CA PRO A 594 3.17 15.42 12.64
C PRO A 594 2.57 14.01 12.54
N TYR A 595 3.15 13.18 11.67
CA TYR A 595 2.72 11.80 11.46
C TYR A 595 2.95 10.96 12.70
N ASP A 596 2.11 9.93 12.85
CA ASP A 596 2.38 8.87 13.80
C ASP A 596 3.72 8.20 13.46
N SER A 597 4.52 7.93 14.48
CA SER A 597 5.84 7.32 14.31
C SER A 597 5.75 5.81 14.16
N GLU A 598 4.67 5.19 14.64
CA GLU A 598 4.49 3.73 14.63
C GLU A 598 4.55 3.13 13.21
N PRO A 599 3.92 3.69 12.16
CA PRO A 599 4.03 3.16 10.81
C PRO A 599 5.47 3.18 10.26
N LEU A 600 6.21 4.27 10.49
CA LEU A 600 7.60 4.38 10.07
C LEU A 600 8.48 3.37 10.81
N GLU A 601 8.31 3.26 12.13
CA GLU A 601 9.07 2.33 12.98
C GLU A 601 8.83 0.87 12.57
N LYS A 602 7.56 0.46 12.44
CA LYS A 602 7.21 -0.88 11.94
C LYS A 602 7.76 -1.15 10.55
N PHE A 603 7.76 -0.13 9.68
CA PHE A 603 8.30 -0.25 8.33
C PHE A 603 9.82 -0.50 8.37
N VAL A 604 10.59 0.34 9.07
CA VAL A 604 12.06 0.16 9.14
C VAL A 604 12.45 -1.09 9.93
N GLN A 605 11.70 -1.49 10.95
CA GLN A 605 11.90 -2.76 11.66
C GLN A 605 11.68 -3.96 10.75
N LYS A 606 10.66 -3.92 9.89
CA LYS A 606 10.39 -4.98 8.92
C LYS A 606 11.51 -5.08 7.87
N GLU A 607 11.98 -3.94 7.35
CA GLU A 607 12.96 -3.93 6.25
C GLU A 607 14.42 -4.11 6.73
N PHE A 608 14.76 -3.66 7.95
CA PHE A 608 16.14 -3.70 8.48
C PHE A 608 16.34 -4.73 9.60
N GLY A 609 15.27 -5.36 10.08
CA GLY A 609 15.28 -6.29 11.21
C GLY A 609 15.13 -5.58 12.55
N VAL A 610 14.40 -6.22 13.47
CA VAL A 610 14.09 -5.68 14.80
C VAL A 610 15.34 -5.65 15.69
N ASP A 611 16.20 -6.66 15.58
CA ASP A 611 17.35 -6.89 16.46
C ASP A 611 18.70 -6.64 15.77
N THR A 612 18.70 -6.25 14.49
CA THR A 612 19.93 -6.03 13.71
C THR A 612 20.66 -4.79 14.22
N LYS A 613 21.93 -4.95 14.59
CA LYS A 613 22.79 -3.88 15.13
C LYS A 613 23.64 -3.26 14.04
N ILE A 614 24.07 -2.02 14.27
CA ILE A 614 25.00 -1.34 13.36
C ILE A 614 26.37 -2.05 13.29
N SER A 615 26.79 -2.70 14.37
CA SER A 615 28.02 -3.49 14.42
C SER A 615 27.95 -4.81 13.65
N ASP A 616 26.75 -5.30 13.30
CA ASP A 616 26.60 -6.49 12.45
C ASP A 616 27.03 -6.22 11.00
N ILE A 617 27.12 -4.95 10.60
CA ILE A 617 27.63 -4.52 9.29
C ILE A 617 29.15 -4.45 9.35
N ALA A 618 29.84 -5.44 8.78
CA ALA A 618 31.31 -5.47 8.73
C ALA A 618 31.90 -4.46 7.72
N ASN A 619 31.24 -4.31 6.58
CA ASN A 619 31.56 -3.36 5.52
C ASN A 619 30.20 -2.98 4.90
N PRO A 620 29.97 -1.73 4.46
CA PRO A 620 30.92 -0.63 4.37
C PRO A 620 31.03 0.08 5.71
N ARG A 621 32.02 0.95 5.86
CA ARG A 621 32.01 1.90 6.97
C ARG A 621 30.77 2.80 6.81
N LEU A 622 29.89 2.77 7.80
CA LEU A 622 28.64 3.51 7.81
C LEU A 622 28.74 4.73 8.71
N MET A 623 28.31 5.88 8.22
CA MET A 623 28.18 7.11 9.00
C MET A 623 26.79 7.70 8.81
N ILE A 624 25.94 7.62 9.83
CA ILE A 624 24.57 8.13 9.78
C ILE A 624 24.43 9.30 10.75
N THR A 625 24.01 10.45 10.24
CA THR A 625 23.94 11.69 11.02
C THR A 625 22.63 11.82 11.78
N ALA A 626 22.68 12.39 12.99
CA ALA A 626 21.50 12.80 13.74
C ALA A 626 21.83 14.03 14.59
N THR A 627 20.81 14.80 14.93
CA THR A 627 20.97 15.98 15.80
C THR A 627 20.60 15.60 17.23
N LYS A 628 21.57 15.60 18.14
CA LYS A 628 21.31 15.40 19.57
C LYS A 628 20.75 16.69 20.16
N SER A 629 19.50 16.63 20.58
CA SER A 629 18.66 17.81 20.89
C SER A 629 18.24 17.92 22.36
N ASP A 630 18.68 16.96 23.19
CA ASP A 630 18.51 16.97 24.65
C ASP A 630 19.60 17.80 25.36
N THR A 631 20.54 18.38 24.61
CA THR A 631 21.61 19.26 25.11
C THR A 631 21.54 20.64 24.46
N PHE A 632 21.98 21.67 25.18
CA PHE A 632 22.20 23.00 24.64
C PHE A 632 23.66 23.43 24.90
N PRO A 633 24.47 23.71 23.86
CA PRO A 633 24.12 23.67 22.44
C PRO A 633 23.76 22.25 21.93
N ALA A 634 22.95 22.19 20.89
CA ALA A 634 22.66 20.92 20.19
C ALA A 634 23.92 20.45 19.45
N GLU A 635 24.14 19.14 19.41
CA GLU A 635 25.37 18.54 18.88
C GLU A 635 25.08 17.56 17.74
N LEU A 636 26.04 17.42 16.81
CA LEU A 636 25.99 16.38 15.79
C LEU A 636 26.34 15.04 16.42
N PHE A 637 25.46 14.06 16.25
CA PHE A 637 25.71 12.68 16.64
C PHE A 637 25.88 11.82 15.39
N LEU A 638 26.89 10.94 15.41
CA LEU A 638 27.20 10.04 14.30
C LEU A 638 26.97 8.59 14.76
N PHE A 639 25.95 7.93 14.21
CA PHE A 639 25.85 6.48 14.30
C PHE A 639 26.86 5.86 13.32
N ARG A 640 27.75 5.01 13.81
CA ARG A 640 28.85 4.42 13.03
C ARG A 640 29.14 2.98 13.44
N ASN A 641 29.65 2.20 12.50
CA ASN A 641 30.13 0.82 12.72
C ASN A 641 31.66 0.72 12.81
N TYR A 642 32.35 1.86 12.88
CA TYR A 642 33.81 1.95 13.00
C TYR A 642 34.18 2.83 14.20
N PRO A 643 35.42 2.71 14.73
CA PRO A 643 35.78 3.41 15.95
C PRO A 643 35.99 4.91 15.71
N SER A 644 35.65 5.69 16.72
CA SER A 644 35.86 7.13 16.74
C SER A 644 37.32 7.50 16.92
N ALA A 645 37.68 8.74 16.54
CA ALA A 645 38.98 9.33 16.86
C ALA A 645 39.31 9.21 18.36
N ASN A 646 38.35 9.52 19.25
CA ASN A 646 38.56 9.44 20.69
C ASN A 646 38.76 7.99 21.19
N GLU A 647 38.02 7.04 20.63
CA GLU A 647 38.17 5.61 20.97
C GLU A 647 39.53 5.07 20.54
N ILE A 648 40.02 5.48 19.36
CA ILE A 648 41.36 5.14 18.86
C ILE A 648 42.45 5.70 19.78
N ILE A 649 42.30 6.94 20.26
CA ILE A 649 43.25 7.53 21.20
C ILE A 649 43.22 6.81 22.56
N MET A 650 42.03 6.43 23.03
CA MET A 650 41.85 5.77 24.33
C MET A 650 42.31 4.31 24.33
N SER A 651 42.37 3.63 23.18
CA SER A 651 42.92 2.29 23.05
C SER A 651 44.46 2.31 23.17
N THR A 652 44.95 2.40 24.40
CA THR A 652 46.39 2.53 24.75
C THR A 652 47.06 1.20 25.11
N GLU A 653 46.44 0.06 24.81
CA GLU A 653 47.08 -1.27 24.97
C GLU A 653 48.15 -1.46 23.86
N PRO A 654 49.46 -1.56 24.21
CA PRO A 654 50.58 -1.47 23.24
C PRO A 654 50.69 -2.61 22.22
N ASP A 655 49.82 -3.62 22.28
CA ASP A 655 49.99 -4.88 21.52
C ASP A 655 48.68 -5.38 20.86
N SER A 656 47.63 -4.56 20.81
CA SER A 656 46.39 -4.97 20.13
C SER A 656 46.46 -4.72 18.62
N SER A 657 46.65 -5.81 17.87
CA SER A 657 46.52 -5.82 16.39
C SER A 657 45.10 -5.50 15.91
N ARG A 658 44.13 -5.30 16.82
CA ARG A 658 42.70 -5.14 16.53
C ARG A 658 42.21 -3.73 16.89
N PRO A 659 41.47 -3.05 16.00
CA PRO A 659 40.87 -1.75 16.33
C PRO A 659 39.89 -1.85 17.52
N PRO A 660 39.71 -0.78 18.30
CA PRO A 660 38.78 -0.77 19.44
C PRO A 660 37.33 -1.02 19.02
N THR A 661 36.47 -1.45 19.93
CA THR A 661 35.03 -1.61 19.64
C THR A 661 34.35 -0.23 19.63
N PRO A 662 33.55 0.12 18.59
CA PRO A 662 32.88 1.42 18.53
C PRO A 662 31.88 1.63 19.68
N ALA A 663 31.83 2.83 20.27
CA ALA A 663 30.78 3.17 21.22
C ALA A 663 29.43 3.25 20.49
N GLY A 664 28.40 2.64 21.09
CA GLY A 664 27.09 2.51 20.43
C GLY A 664 27.02 1.41 19.38
N SER A 665 27.98 0.48 19.35
CA SER A 665 27.96 -0.75 18.53
C SER A 665 26.67 -1.58 18.72
N ASP A 666 26.04 -1.51 19.89
CA ASP A 666 24.77 -2.16 20.18
C ASP A 666 23.53 -1.42 19.63
N THR A 667 23.70 -0.27 18.96
CA THR A 667 22.57 0.49 18.41
C THR A 667 21.90 -0.29 17.28
N LEU A 668 20.58 -0.41 17.36
CA LEU A 668 19.77 -1.06 16.33
C LEU A 668 19.70 -0.21 15.05
N LEU A 669 19.83 -0.85 13.89
CA LEU A 669 19.82 -0.18 12.59
C LEU A 669 18.53 0.62 12.36
N TRP A 670 17.39 0.03 12.71
CA TRP A 670 16.10 0.70 12.55
C TRP A 670 15.98 1.96 13.44
N MET A 671 16.61 1.97 14.62
CA MET A 671 16.66 3.15 15.48
C MET A 671 17.54 4.24 14.86
N ALA A 672 18.73 3.90 14.36
CA ALA A 672 19.60 4.85 13.67
C ALA A 672 18.88 5.49 12.46
N ALA A 673 18.19 4.68 11.65
CA ALA A 673 17.37 5.16 10.53
C ALA A 673 16.25 6.10 11.00
N ARG A 674 15.50 5.71 12.05
CA ARG A 674 14.38 6.49 12.59
C ARG A 674 14.82 7.82 13.22
N SER A 675 15.94 7.82 13.94
CA SER A 675 16.54 9.01 14.53
C SER A 675 17.04 9.98 13.46
N SER A 676 17.77 9.47 12.46
CA SER A 676 18.28 10.30 11.36
C SER A 676 17.17 10.92 10.51
N GLY A 677 16.07 10.19 10.29
CA GLY A 677 14.92 10.66 9.51
C GLY A 677 13.82 11.41 10.30
N ALA A 678 14.07 11.78 11.56
CA ALA A 678 13.09 12.44 12.43
C ALA A 678 12.88 13.93 12.08
N ALA A 679 12.49 14.21 10.84
CA ALA A 679 12.37 15.57 10.30
C ALA A 679 11.41 16.43 11.15
N PRO A 680 11.86 17.59 11.67
CA PRO A 680 11.00 18.49 12.44
C PRO A 680 9.75 18.86 11.67
N THR A 681 8.61 18.99 12.36
CA THR A 681 7.25 19.19 11.80
C THR A 681 6.62 17.98 11.09
N TYR A 682 7.42 16.99 10.65
CA TYR A 682 6.93 15.77 10.02
C TYR A 682 6.80 14.64 11.03
N PHE A 683 7.83 14.42 11.84
CA PHE A 683 7.88 13.36 12.84
C PHE A 683 8.25 13.89 14.22
N ARG A 684 7.85 13.16 15.26
CA ARG A 684 8.33 13.39 16.62
C ARG A 684 9.80 12.95 16.75
N PRO A 685 10.56 13.52 17.71
CA PRO A 685 11.91 13.05 18.03
C PRO A 685 11.93 11.56 18.36
N CYS A 686 13.05 10.90 18.08
CA CYS A 686 13.28 9.51 18.47
C CYS A 686 14.33 9.49 19.60
N GLY A 687 13.86 9.33 20.84
CA GLY A 687 14.71 9.54 22.01
C GLY A 687 15.25 10.97 22.05
N PRO A 688 16.56 11.19 22.25
CA PRO A 688 17.16 12.53 22.26
C PRO A 688 17.42 13.10 20.86
N TYR A 689 17.12 12.34 19.80
CA TYR A 689 17.57 12.62 18.44
C TYR A 689 16.46 13.25 17.58
N LEU A 690 16.86 14.29 16.83
CA LEU A 690 16.17 14.87 15.69
C LEU A 690 16.92 14.55 14.40
N ASP A 691 16.30 14.87 13.26
CA ASP A 691 16.90 14.71 11.94
C ASP A 691 18.31 15.32 11.85
N GLY A 692 19.23 14.57 11.25
CA GLY A 692 20.60 15.03 11.01
C GLY A 692 20.68 16.26 10.09
N GLY A 693 19.63 16.48 9.30
CA GLY A 693 19.49 17.60 8.37
C GLY A 693 19.50 18.98 9.02
N LEU A 694 19.28 19.09 10.33
CA LEU A 694 19.42 20.36 11.05
C LEU A 694 20.87 20.85 11.18
N ILE A 695 21.85 19.94 11.14
CA ILE A 695 23.28 20.27 11.30
C ILE A 695 24.08 19.84 10.07
N SER A 696 23.87 18.62 9.58
CA SER A 696 24.67 17.96 8.54
C SER A 696 23.78 17.40 7.43
N ASN A 697 22.99 18.24 6.75
CA ASN A 697 22.09 17.73 5.69
C ASN A 697 22.82 17.18 4.45
N ASN A 698 24.01 17.72 4.18
CA ASN A 698 24.99 17.13 3.27
C ASN A 698 26.17 16.62 4.13
N PRO A 699 26.34 15.30 4.31
CA PRO A 699 27.31 14.76 5.26
C PRO A 699 28.76 14.78 4.74
N THR A 700 29.03 15.42 3.61
CA THR A 700 30.34 15.32 2.93
C THR A 700 31.46 15.95 3.76
N LEU A 701 31.26 17.16 4.26
CA LEU A 701 32.28 17.85 5.07
C LEU A 701 32.50 17.14 6.40
N ASP A 702 31.43 16.65 7.03
CA ASP A 702 31.50 15.92 8.28
C ASP A 702 32.22 14.57 8.10
N ALA A 703 31.98 13.86 6.99
CA ALA A 703 32.69 12.63 6.66
C ALA A 703 34.20 12.87 6.44
N LEU A 704 34.56 13.93 5.72
CA LEU A 704 35.96 14.31 5.53
C LEU A 704 36.63 14.73 6.84
N THR A 705 35.87 15.41 7.71
CA THR A 705 36.32 15.80 9.06
C THR A 705 36.59 14.56 9.91
N GLU A 706 35.67 13.61 9.92
CA GLU A 706 35.78 12.33 10.63
C GLU A 706 37.01 11.54 10.15
N ILE A 707 37.20 11.41 8.84
CA ILE A 707 38.38 10.74 8.25
C ILE A 707 39.68 11.42 8.70
N SER A 708 39.70 12.76 8.66
CA SER A 708 40.87 13.54 9.07
C SER A 708 41.20 13.37 10.56
N GLN A 709 40.18 13.37 11.42
CA GLN A 709 40.34 13.16 12.86
C GLN A 709 40.82 11.74 13.19
N ILE A 710 40.28 10.72 12.51
CA ILE A 710 40.74 9.32 12.64
C ILE A 710 42.20 9.20 12.19
N ASN A 711 42.58 9.82 11.08
CA ASN A 711 43.97 9.81 10.61
C ASN A 711 44.92 10.49 11.58
N ALA A 712 44.52 11.64 12.13
CA ALA A 712 45.29 12.34 13.15
C ALA A 712 45.47 11.47 14.42
N SER A 713 44.42 10.73 14.80
CA SER A 713 44.45 9.80 15.93
C SER A 713 45.43 8.65 15.70
N TYR A 714 45.37 8.00 14.53
CA TYR A 714 46.32 6.95 14.16
C TYR A 714 47.77 7.44 14.11
N ALA A 715 48.01 8.63 13.56
CA ALA A 715 49.33 9.24 13.58
C ALA A 715 49.82 9.54 15.00
N HIS A 716 48.92 9.99 15.89
CA HIS A 716 49.23 10.30 17.28
C HIS A 716 49.62 9.05 18.10
N ILE A 717 48.92 7.93 17.91
CA ILE A 717 49.23 6.66 18.60
C ILE A 717 50.39 5.89 17.95
N GLY A 718 51.09 6.46 16.96
CA GLY A 718 52.25 5.86 16.34
C GLY A 718 51.95 4.81 15.26
N HIS A 719 50.75 4.81 14.70
CA HIS A 719 50.29 3.89 13.64
C HIS A 719 49.94 4.61 12.32
N PRO A 720 50.84 5.42 11.72
CA PRO A 720 50.57 6.17 10.49
C PRO A 720 50.25 5.26 9.29
N GLU A 721 50.69 4.00 9.31
CA GLU A 721 50.36 3.00 8.30
C GLU A 721 48.86 2.70 8.22
N ARG A 722 48.12 2.86 9.32
CA ARG A 722 46.65 2.67 9.40
C ARG A 722 45.86 3.90 8.94
N THR A 723 46.53 4.97 8.53
CA THR A 723 45.85 6.17 8.02
C THR A 723 45.08 5.86 6.75
N LEU A 724 43.85 6.34 6.74
CA LEU A 724 42.89 6.13 5.70
C LEU A 724 43.07 7.15 4.57
N LYS A 725 42.99 6.71 3.33
CA LYS A 725 43.33 7.50 2.15
C LYS A 725 42.13 7.60 1.21
N PRO A 726 41.32 8.67 1.30
CA PRO A 726 40.28 8.92 0.31
C PRO A 726 40.88 8.98 -1.11
N THR A 727 40.32 8.22 -2.04
CA THR A 727 40.75 8.23 -3.46
C THR A 727 39.72 8.91 -4.35
N VAL A 728 38.45 8.92 -3.94
CA VAL A 728 37.35 9.59 -4.64
C VAL A 728 36.22 9.89 -3.66
N VAL A 729 35.55 11.02 -3.86
CA VAL A 729 34.34 11.40 -3.12
C VAL A 729 33.21 11.59 -4.10
N VAL A 730 32.10 10.87 -3.87
CA VAL A 730 30.86 11.02 -4.63
C VAL A 730 29.79 11.55 -3.69
N SER A 731 29.35 12.79 -3.90
CA SER A 731 28.28 13.44 -3.14
C SER A 731 27.01 13.50 -3.98
N CYS A 732 25.94 12.87 -3.51
CA CYS A 732 24.66 12.76 -4.20
C CYS A 732 23.59 13.60 -3.51
N GLY A 733 22.93 14.48 -4.26
CA GLY A 733 21.88 15.38 -3.79
C GLY A 733 20.47 14.93 -4.18
N THR A 734 19.48 15.36 -3.39
CA THR A 734 18.05 15.03 -3.59
C THR A 734 17.33 16.02 -4.51
N GLY A 735 17.99 16.47 -5.59
CA GLY A 735 17.45 17.39 -6.59
C GLY A 735 17.70 18.87 -6.30
N ALA A 736 18.04 19.64 -7.33
CA ALA A 736 18.19 21.09 -7.29
C ALA A 736 16.90 21.78 -7.78
N ILE A 737 16.21 22.44 -6.86
CA ILE A 737 14.95 23.16 -7.15
C ILE A 737 15.19 24.42 -8.01
N PRO A 738 14.21 24.84 -8.83
CA PRO A 738 14.30 26.09 -9.57
C PRO A 738 14.38 27.29 -8.62
N THR A 739 15.21 28.28 -8.95
CA THR A 739 15.22 29.57 -8.24
C THR A 739 13.90 30.30 -8.45
N LYS A 740 13.20 30.60 -7.36
CA LYS A 740 11.97 31.39 -7.36
C LYS A 740 12.27 32.80 -6.84
N SER A 741 11.76 33.83 -7.52
CA SER A 741 11.80 35.19 -6.99
C SER A 741 10.89 35.29 -5.77
N ILE A 742 11.44 35.72 -4.63
CA ILE A 742 10.69 36.03 -3.42
C ILE A 742 10.68 37.55 -3.22
N SER A 743 9.58 38.09 -2.71
CA SER A 743 9.51 39.50 -2.29
C SER A 743 10.51 39.74 -1.16
N ILE A 744 11.25 40.84 -1.23
CA ILE A 744 12.27 41.21 -0.25
C ILE A 744 11.66 41.18 1.16
N LEU A 745 12.19 40.32 2.04
CA LEU A 745 11.84 40.33 3.46
C LEU A 745 12.58 41.47 4.17
N ASP A 746 11.83 42.51 4.53
CA ASP A 746 12.32 43.61 5.34
C ASP A 746 12.28 43.26 6.84
N VAL A 747 13.39 42.74 7.39
CA VAL A 747 13.48 42.29 8.78
C VAL A 747 14.02 43.41 9.67
N HIS A 748 13.12 44.20 10.27
CA HIS A 748 13.45 45.19 11.28
C HIS A 748 12.78 44.85 12.62
N ARG A 749 13.45 45.17 13.74
CA ARG A 749 12.84 45.08 15.08
C ARG A 749 11.73 46.14 15.18
N PRO A 750 10.45 45.76 15.31
CA PRO A 750 9.36 46.71 15.18
C PRO A 750 9.29 47.63 16.41
N ALA A 751 9.31 48.95 16.19
CA ALA A 751 9.13 49.96 17.22
C ALA A 751 7.66 50.38 17.44
N THR A 752 6.73 49.91 16.60
CA THR A 752 5.31 50.28 16.61
C THR A 752 4.39 49.06 16.53
N LEU A 753 3.16 49.19 17.02
CA LEU A 753 2.11 48.15 16.94
C LEU A 753 1.84 47.70 15.49
N VAL A 754 1.90 48.62 14.51
CA VAL A 754 1.80 48.30 13.07
C VAL A 754 3.00 47.47 12.60
N GLY A 755 4.20 47.76 13.12
CA GLY A 755 5.40 46.95 12.86
C GLY A 755 5.28 45.52 13.42
N VAL A 756 4.67 45.35 14.59
CA VAL A 756 4.44 44.03 15.19
C VAL A 756 3.44 43.22 14.35
N ALA A 757 2.35 43.84 13.89
CA ALA A 757 1.39 43.19 13.01
C ALA A 757 1.99 42.78 11.66
N LYS A 758 2.83 43.65 11.06
CA LYS A 758 3.59 43.32 9.84
C LYS A 758 4.57 42.17 10.07
N MET A 759 5.30 42.17 11.18
CA MET A 759 6.23 41.09 11.52
C MET A 759 5.51 39.76 11.75
N ALA A 760 4.34 39.76 12.41
CA ALA A 760 3.53 38.56 12.60
C ALA A 760 3.04 37.98 11.27
N PHE A 761 2.71 38.83 10.29
CA PHE A 761 2.35 38.40 8.93
C PHE A 761 3.55 37.80 8.17
N MET A 762 4.78 38.26 8.45
CA MET A 762 6.02 37.82 7.80
C MET A 762 6.74 36.67 8.51
N ALA A 763 6.37 36.36 9.76
CA ALA A 763 7.02 35.34 10.59
C ALA A 763 7.05 33.94 9.93
N PRO A 764 6.00 33.48 9.21
CA PRO A 764 6.06 32.19 8.50
C PRO A 764 7.13 32.15 7.41
N ALA A 765 7.23 33.20 6.59
CA ALA A 765 8.22 33.28 5.51
C ALA A 765 9.66 33.36 6.03
N LEU A 766 9.88 34.06 7.16
CA LEU A 766 11.18 34.08 7.83
C LEU A 766 11.52 32.71 8.46
N GLY A 767 10.53 32.05 9.06
CA GLY A 767 10.68 30.69 9.60
C GLY A 767 11.06 29.68 8.51
N GLU A 768 10.37 29.70 7.38
CA GLU A 768 10.70 28.87 6.20
C GLU A 768 12.11 29.14 5.70
N LEU A 769 12.52 30.40 5.59
CA LEU A 769 13.88 30.76 5.17
C LEU A 769 14.94 30.24 6.14
N LEU A 770 14.71 30.35 7.46
CA LEU A 770 15.64 29.85 8.47
C LEU A 770 15.77 28.32 8.43
N VAL A 771 14.65 27.61 8.27
CA VAL A 771 14.66 26.15 8.12
C VAL A 771 15.37 25.74 6.82
N ASP A 772 15.10 26.41 5.71
CA ASP A 772 15.75 26.15 4.42
C ASP A 772 17.27 26.36 4.49
N GLN A 773 17.73 27.45 5.13
CA GLN A 773 19.16 27.70 5.34
C GLN A 773 19.81 26.71 6.31
N ALA A 774 19.13 26.35 7.41
CA ALA A 774 19.65 25.36 8.36
C ALA A 774 19.74 23.96 7.75
N THR A 775 18.82 23.63 6.85
CA THR A 775 18.74 22.33 6.17
C THR A 775 19.33 22.35 4.75
N GLN A 776 20.18 23.34 4.45
CA GLN A 776 20.76 23.47 3.11
C GLN A 776 21.70 22.29 2.79
N SER A 777 21.35 21.48 1.79
CA SER A 777 22.19 20.36 1.28
C SER A 777 22.93 20.69 -0.02
N ASN A 778 22.63 21.83 -0.65
CA ASN A 778 23.25 22.25 -1.91
C ASN A 778 23.64 23.75 -1.86
N GLY A 779 24.60 24.19 -2.66
CA GLY A 779 25.10 25.56 -2.63
C GLY A 779 26.44 25.63 -1.91
N GLN A 780 26.60 26.54 -0.94
CA GLN A 780 27.90 26.83 -0.32
C GLN A 780 28.51 25.62 0.41
N VAL A 781 27.68 24.74 0.98
CA VAL A 781 28.17 23.49 1.62
C VAL A 781 28.92 22.60 0.62
N VAL A 782 28.43 22.52 -0.63
CA VAL A 782 29.07 21.75 -1.70
C VAL A 782 30.33 22.45 -2.21
N GLU A 783 30.29 23.77 -2.41
CA GLU A 783 31.46 24.53 -2.86
C GLU A 783 32.62 24.46 -1.87
N ARG A 784 32.32 24.49 -0.55
CA ARG A 784 33.32 24.22 0.50
C ARG A 784 33.89 22.82 0.36
N ALA A 785 33.05 21.79 0.30
CA ALA A 785 33.52 20.40 0.19
C ALA A 785 34.39 20.18 -1.06
N LYS A 786 33.95 20.71 -2.20
CA LYS A 786 34.69 20.68 -3.46
C LYS A 786 36.06 21.36 -3.31
N ALA A 787 36.10 22.61 -2.82
CA ALA A 787 37.34 23.36 -2.65
C ALA A 787 38.35 22.62 -1.75
N TRP A 788 37.88 22.05 -0.64
CA TRP A 788 38.71 21.25 0.26
C TRP A 788 39.24 19.97 -0.41
N CYS A 789 38.39 19.22 -1.12
CA CYS A 789 38.83 18.03 -1.86
C CYS A 789 39.90 18.39 -2.90
N HIS A 790 39.70 19.46 -3.65
CA HIS A 790 40.69 19.90 -4.64
C HIS A 790 41.99 20.37 -4.02
N GLY A 791 41.94 21.05 -2.86
CA GLY A 791 43.13 21.45 -2.11
C GLY A 791 44.01 20.28 -1.68
N ILE A 792 43.45 19.08 -1.54
CA ILE A 792 44.18 17.84 -1.21
C ILE A 792 44.33 16.90 -2.42
N HIS A 793 44.08 17.39 -3.64
CA HIS A 793 44.11 16.60 -4.89
C HIS A 793 43.21 15.36 -4.89
N LEU A 794 42.04 15.45 -4.25
CA LEU A 794 41.03 14.40 -4.18
C LEU A 794 39.91 14.67 -5.21
N PRO A 795 39.66 13.76 -6.18
CA PRO A 795 38.53 13.88 -7.09
C PRO A 795 37.19 13.93 -6.35
N PHE A 796 36.39 14.95 -6.69
CA PHE A 796 35.07 15.18 -6.10
C PHE A 796 34.00 15.23 -7.18
N PHE A 797 32.99 14.37 -7.06
CA PHE A 797 31.83 14.33 -7.95
C PHE A 797 30.58 14.76 -7.21
N ARG A 798 29.94 15.84 -7.66
CA ARG A 798 28.59 16.22 -7.22
C ARG A 798 27.56 15.78 -8.26
N LEU A 799 26.71 14.84 -7.87
CA LEU A 799 25.56 14.39 -8.65
C LEU A 799 24.29 14.98 -8.02
N ASN A 800 23.66 15.93 -8.68
CA ASN A 800 22.44 16.57 -8.20
C ASN A 800 21.62 17.10 -9.38
N PRO A 801 20.58 16.38 -9.83
CA PRO A 801 19.83 16.77 -11.03
C PRO A 801 19.00 18.02 -10.80
N PRO A 802 18.92 18.95 -11.78
CA PRO A 802 17.93 20.01 -11.74
C PRO A 802 16.54 19.41 -11.91
N ILE A 803 15.60 19.80 -11.06
CA ILE A 803 14.20 19.35 -11.13
C ILE A 803 13.28 20.49 -11.59
N SER A 804 12.22 20.17 -12.31
CA SER A 804 11.32 21.17 -12.92
C SER A 804 10.42 21.89 -11.91
N GLU A 805 10.04 21.22 -10.83
CA GLU A 805 9.16 21.74 -9.78
C GLU A 805 9.70 21.45 -8.37
N ASN A 806 9.17 22.18 -7.37
CA ASN A 806 9.50 21.93 -5.97
C ASN A 806 8.67 20.75 -5.44
N ILE A 807 9.34 19.62 -5.18
CA ILE A 807 8.72 18.42 -4.60
C ILE A 807 8.82 18.46 -3.08
N ASN A 808 7.68 18.30 -2.41
CA ASN A 808 7.60 18.24 -0.95
C ASN A 808 8.30 16.99 -0.39
N LEU A 809 8.72 17.05 0.88
CA LEU A 809 9.44 15.95 1.54
C LEU A 809 8.60 14.68 1.73
N ASP A 810 7.28 14.78 1.66
CA ASP A 810 6.28 13.73 1.89
C ASP A 810 5.35 13.55 0.67
N GLU A 811 5.77 13.97 -0.53
CA GLU A 811 4.98 13.83 -1.74
C GLU A 811 4.66 12.35 -2.04
N THR A 812 3.38 12.05 -2.28
CA THR A 812 2.88 10.69 -2.55
C THR A 812 2.37 10.52 -3.98
N ASN A 813 2.22 11.62 -4.73
CA ASN A 813 1.71 11.61 -6.10
C ASN A 813 2.71 10.93 -7.07
N ASN A 814 2.31 9.77 -7.59
CA ASN A 814 3.11 8.97 -8.51
C ASN A 814 3.54 9.74 -9.77
N VAL A 815 2.69 10.59 -10.33
CA VAL A 815 3.00 11.34 -11.56
C VAL A 815 4.20 12.26 -11.36
N LYS A 816 4.20 13.02 -10.25
CA LYS A 816 5.29 13.94 -9.91
C LYS A 816 6.57 13.20 -9.60
N LEU A 817 6.49 12.14 -8.80
CA LEU A 817 7.64 11.31 -8.44
C LEU A 817 8.25 10.65 -9.69
N ILE A 818 7.42 10.12 -10.60
CA ILE A 818 7.90 9.54 -11.86
C ILE A 818 8.56 10.61 -12.74
N ASN A 819 7.97 11.81 -12.85
CA ASN A 819 8.56 12.89 -13.63
C ASN A 819 9.93 13.32 -13.06
N MET A 820 10.04 13.45 -11.74
CA MET A 820 11.30 13.73 -11.04
C MET A 820 12.37 12.65 -11.30
N LEU A 821 11.97 11.37 -11.29
CA LEU A 821 12.87 10.26 -11.59
C LEU A 821 13.26 10.19 -13.07
N TRP A 822 12.34 10.54 -13.95
CA TRP A 822 12.59 10.68 -15.38
C TRP A 822 13.63 11.76 -15.65
N GLU A 823 13.45 12.96 -15.07
CA GLU A 823 14.42 14.07 -15.16
C GLU A 823 15.80 13.65 -14.65
N THR A 824 15.85 12.90 -13.54
CA THR A 824 17.08 12.32 -13.00
C THR A 824 17.74 11.35 -13.98
N THR A 825 16.95 10.52 -14.65
CA THR A 825 17.45 9.55 -15.64
C THR A 825 18.07 10.26 -16.84
N VAL A 826 17.41 11.30 -17.37
CA VAL A 826 17.96 12.08 -18.47
C VAL A 826 19.21 12.84 -18.05
N TYR A 827 19.23 13.41 -16.84
CA TYR A 827 20.42 14.08 -16.29
C TYR A 827 21.64 13.15 -16.25
N MET A 828 21.47 11.93 -15.76
CA MET A 828 22.55 10.94 -15.71
C MET A 828 22.99 10.51 -17.11
N TYR A 829 22.05 10.29 -18.03
CA TYR A 829 22.36 9.92 -19.41
C TYR A 829 23.16 11.02 -20.14
N ASN A 830 22.81 12.29 -19.93
CA ASN A 830 23.55 13.43 -20.52
C ASN A 830 24.96 13.63 -19.93
N ARG A 831 25.24 13.08 -18.73
CA ARG A 831 26.58 13.11 -18.10
C ARG A 831 27.34 11.79 -18.27
N LYS A 832 26.93 10.93 -19.20
CA LYS A 832 27.50 9.58 -19.35
C LYS A 832 29.03 9.55 -19.52
N ASP A 833 29.63 10.55 -20.16
CA ASP A 833 31.09 10.62 -20.35
C ASP A 833 31.82 10.89 -19.02
N GLU A 834 31.34 11.84 -18.23
CA GLU A 834 31.86 12.10 -16.88
C GLU A 834 31.64 10.91 -15.94
N LEU A 835 30.48 10.25 -16.06
CA LEU A 835 30.20 9.03 -15.28
C LEU A 835 31.15 7.89 -15.67
N GLN A 836 31.59 7.78 -16.92
CA GLN A 836 32.61 6.80 -17.32
C GLN A 836 33.96 7.08 -16.65
N GLU A 837 34.35 8.34 -16.50
CA GLU A 837 35.57 8.72 -15.76
C GLU A 837 35.45 8.38 -14.26
N LEU A 838 34.30 8.66 -13.65
CA LEU A 838 33.99 8.24 -12.27
C LEU A 838 34.09 6.72 -12.13
N ILE A 839 33.46 5.95 -13.02
CA ILE A 839 33.50 4.49 -13.00
C ILE A 839 34.92 3.98 -13.15
N TYR A 840 35.71 4.62 -14.03
CA TYR A 840 37.12 4.27 -14.15
C TYR A 840 37.85 4.48 -12.83
N LEU A 841 37.63 5.57 -12.09
CA LEU A 841 38.23 5.75 -10.76
C LEU A 841 37.73 4.74 -9.71
N LEU A 842 36.44 4.36 -9.77
CA LEU A 842 35.80 3.42 -8.86
C LEU A 842 36.15 1.94 -9.14
N SER A 843 36.60 1.59 -10.35
CA SER A 843 36.99 0.21 -10.70
C SER A 843 38.11 -0.34 -9.82
#